data_AF-A0A819ZPC7-F1
#
_entry.id   AF-A0A819ZPC7-F1
#
_cell.length_a   1.000
_cell.length_b   1.000
_cell.length_c   1.000
_cell.angle_alpha   90.00
_cell.angle_beta   90.00
_cell.angle_gamma   90.00
#
_symmetry.space_group_name_H-M   'P 1'
#
loop_
_entity.id
_entity.type
_entity.pdbx_description
1 polymer ?
#
loop_
_entity_poly.entity_id
_entity_poly.type
_entity_poly.pdbx_seq_one_letter_code
_entity_poly.pdbx_strand_id
1 'polypeptide(L)'
;MNGYNQTPYRLGRRPGKQGPRPLPGNQGRVEKLATGKTDVMTRTKDTNRGTGVTTIKTNDGAQRLKITKDIFTVGTWNVQTLWTTGKLELLRNEMKRFRFDVVGISEVRWTGKGETPRGDFIWSGENTTHTKGVGLLLSTKAKKAMIGYNPISSRLISARFNATPFKITVIHVYAPTSASSEAEIEAFYDNIEKELSRTSKKDLIIITGDWNAKVGSDNTNWENTMGKYGYGDRNERGERLLEFAALHNFYICNTRFQQKPNRKWTWISPNGVHKNMIDLILIQKRWKSSVMNCRTFQSADISSDHSLVLCNIKLRLQQRQIKPQQNIFEINQLKNQATKKLYQEKLNANLQRIIETDSIDEHATKIERAIEEALQTTITTTKRAKNPWISEQTLNLADEKRRVKQIKSTSTQNAKLYKDLCNRVRKSARQDKEKWIQDKCDEIEKGLNVGNTRQAYSLIKTLKKKFVPRTTAIKNEDGTMAQSKDNAQSAVRVDKEIGEWFHTSVGTRQGDPLSPLLFITYLERVMDKAIQTDSGISISGTLVNNLRFADDINMIQEDRNMLLKQTERLQTVATQAGLTINTGKTKTLVFGGPNIEQPIKIAGNRTGPVPPGTRSETMEKHYPISGWPQRVINPWDIVNRES
;
A
#
# COMPACT_ATOMS: atom_id res chain seq x y z
N MET A 1 27.50 14.68 54.35
CA MET A 1 27.02 15.65 53.35
C MET A 1 27.40 15.15 51.97
N ASN A 2 26.43 14.78 51.14
CA ASN A 2 26.43 14.93 49.67
C ASN A 2 25.11 14.35 49.15
N GLY A 3 24.24 15.26 48.71
CA GLY A 3 22.89 14.95 48.25
C GLY A 3 22.90 14.37 46.84
N TYR A 4 22.19 13.25 46.69
CA TYR A 4 21.71 12.79 45.39
C TYR A 4 20.24 13.21 45.27
N ASN A 5 20.01 14.29 44.54
CA ASN A 5 18.67 14.69 44.09
C ASN A 5 18.13 13.61 43.13
N GLN A 6 17.23 12.76 43.62
CA GLN A 6 16.39 11.92 42.78
C GLN A 6 15.28 12.77 42.15
N THR A 7 15.55 13.35 40.98
CA THR A 7 14.47 13.86 40.13
C THR A 7 13.67 12.69 39.55
N PRO A 8 12.33 12.65 39.72
CA PRO A 8 11.50 11.60 39.14
C PRO A 8 11.51 11.69 37.61
N TYR A 9 11.71 10.56 36.94
CA TYR A 9 11.65 10.41 35.50
C TYR A 9 10.30 10.92 34.96
N ARG A 10 10.36 11.95 34.10
CA ARG A 10 9.22 12.44 33.31
C ARG A 10 9.25 11.71 31.97
N LEU A 11 8.28 10.83 31.73
CA LEU A 11 7.94 10.41 30.37
C LEU A 11 7.57 11.65 29.56
N GLY A 12 8.24 11.84 28.42
CA GLY A 12 7.82 12.84 27.45
C GLY A 12 6.36 12.61 27.06
N ARG A 13 5.59 13.69 26.86
CA ARG A 13 4.17 13.61 26.47
C ARG A 13 4.01 12.63 25.30
N ARG A 14 3.12 11.65 25.43
CA ARG A 14 2.58 10.88 24.30
C ARG A 14 2.24 11.84 23.16
N PRO A 15 2.79 11.68 21.94
CA PRO A 15 2.22 12.33 20.78
C PRO A 15 0.95 11.55 20.40
N GLY A 16 -0.20 12.04 20.88
CA GLY A 16 -1.52 11.63 20.45
C GLY A 16 -2.35 10.85 21.49
N LYS A 17 -3.63 11.22 21.60
CA LYS A 17 -4.65 10.47 22.34
C LYS A 17 -4.84 9.09 21.70
N GLN A 18 -4.86 8.05 22.52
CA GLN A 18 -5.32 6.72 22.13
C GLN A 18 -6.84 6.80 21.96
N GLY A 19 -7.37 6.45 20.79
CA GLY A 19 -8.81 6.46 20.54
C GLY A 19 -9.56 5.50 21.49
N PRO A 20 -10.86 5.73 21.74
CA PRO A 20 -11.63 4.92 22.68
C PRO A 20 -11.63 3.44 22.26
N ARG A 21 -11.45 2.56 23.25
CA ARG A 21 -11.49 1.10 23.08
C ARG A 21 -12.96 0.65 23.15
N PRO A 22 -13.46 -0.21 22.25
CA PRO A 22 -14.84 -0.67 22.29
C PRO A 22 -15.13 -1.42 23.58
N LEU A 23 -16.31 -1.20 24.15
CA LEU A 23 -16.81 -2.00 25.27
C LEU A 23 -17.12 -3.44 24.79
N PRO A 24 -16.97 -4.45 25.66
CA PRO A 24 -17.30 -5.83 25.31
C PRO A 24 -18.81 -5.92 24.99
N GLY A 25 -19.17 -6.21 23.73
CA GLY A 25 -20.56 -6.40 23.30
C GLY A 25 -20.93 -5.85 21.92
N ASN A 26 -20.18 -4.90 21.37
CA ASN A 26 -20.51 -4.33 20.05
C ASN A 26 -19.97 -5.19 18.89
N GLN A 27 -20.85 -5.97 18.25
CA GLN A 27 -20.58 -6.72 17.01
C GLN A 27 -20.68 -5.85 15.73
N GLY A 28 -20.60 -4.52 15.86
CA GLY A 28 -20.67 -3.58 14.74
C GLY A 28 -19.35 -3.48 13.94
N ARG A 29 -19.46 -3.30 12.63
CA ARG A 29 -18.34 -3.16 11.68
C ARG A 29 -17.61 -1.83 11.91
N VAL A 30 -16.41 -1.88 12.50
CA VAL A 30 -15.55 -0.71 12.74
C VAL A 30 -14.80 -0.32 11.47
N GLU A 31 -14.95 0.94 11.04
CA GLU A 31 -14.23 1.50 9.87
C GLU A 31 -13.46 2.77 10.25
N LYS A 32 -12.23 2.90 9.71
CA LYS A 32 -11.37 4.07 9.92
C LYS A 32 -11.56 5.06 8.78
N LEU A 33 -12.04 6.26 9.10
CA LEU A 33 -12.22 7.36 8.15
C LEU A 33 -11.02 8.32 8.23
N ALA A 34 -10.69 9.03 7.15
CA ALA A 34 -9.63 10.04 7.15
C ALA A 34 -10.07 11.30 6.37
N THR A 35 -9.71 12.51 6.82
CA THR A 35 -10.00 13.78 6.16
C THR A 35 -8.75 14.43 5.60
N GLY A 36 -8.87 15.05 4.42
CA GLY A 36 -7.84 15.86 3.78
C GLY A 36 -7.94 17.36 4.11
N LYS A 37 -8.41 17.74 5.32
CA LYS A 37 -8.53 19.15 5.70
C LYS A 37 -7.14 19.74 5.99
N THR A 38 -6.87 20.88 5.36
CA THR A 38 -5.75 21.76 5.70
C THR A 38 -6.30 22.82 6.63
N ASP A 39 -5.91 22.81 7.91
CA ASP A 39 -6.26 23.90 8.81
C ASP A 39 -5.57 25.18 8.33
N VAL A 40 -6.37 26.23 8.21
CA VAL A 40 -5.93 27.61 7.98
C VAL A 40 -5.22 28.07 9.25
N MET A 41 -3.95 27.73 9.40
CA MET A 41 -3.08 28.44 10.34
C MET A 41 -2.54 29.70 9.65
N THR A 42 -2.97 30.84 10.17
CA THR A 42 -2.37 32.16 9.94
C THR A 42 -0.85 32.07 10.10
N ARG A 43 -0.13 32.03 8.98
CA ARG A 43 1.33 32.14 8.95
C ARG A 43 1.72 33.59 9.15
N THR A 44 2.34 33.87 10.29
CA THR A 44 3.32 34.95 10.43
C THR A 44 4.37 34.83 9.32
N LYS A 45 4.69 35.96 8.71
CA LYS A 45 5.61 36.08 7.56
C LYS A 45 7.03 35.73 7.97
N ASP A 46 7.42 34.47 7.78
CA ASP A 46 8.84 34.13 7.61
C ASP A 46 9.25 34.39 6.15
N THR A 47 9.77 35.59 5.93
CA THR A 47 10.49 35.99 4.71
C THR A 47 11.84 35.29 4.69
N ASN A 48 11.91 34.07 4.13
CA ASN A 48 13.07 33.54 3.39
C ASN A 48 12.92 32.04 3.09
N ARG A 49 12.14 31.71 2.05
CA ARG A 49 12.35 30.49 1.26
C ARG A 49 12.15 30.83 -0.21
N GLY A 50 13.27 30.99 -0.91
CA GLY A 50 13.32 31.29 -2.34
C GLY A 50 12.46 30.34 -3.14
N THR A 51 11.53 30.91 -3.89
CA THR A 51 10.74 30.24 -4.92
C THR A 51 11.70 29.70 -5.98
N GLY A 52 11.84 28.37 -6.06
CA GLY A 52 12.67 27.67 -7.04
C GLY A 52 12.11 27.72 -8.47
N VAL A 53 11.83 28.92 -8.97
CA VAL A 53 11.58 29.18 -10.40
C VAL A 53 12.82 29.87 -10.93
N THR A 54 13.71 29.12 -11.59
CA THR A 54 14.82 29.75 -12.31
C THR A 54 14.27 30.27 -13.63
N THR A 55 13.98 31.57 -13.67
CA THR A 55 13.62 32.28 -14.91
C THR A 55 14.89 32.84 -15.54
N ILE A 56 15.05 32.69 -16.85
CA ILE A 56 16.10 33.37 -17.62
C ILE A 56 15.47 34.66 -18.14
N LYS A 57 16.06 35.82 -17.80
CA LYS A 57 15.78 37.07 -18.49
C LYS A 57 16.59 37.08 -19.79
N THR A 58 15.91 37.14 -20.93
CA THR A 58 16.56 37.40 -22.22
C THR A 58 16.75 38.92 -22.42
N ASN A 59 17.67 39.32 -23.30
CA ASN A 59 18.04 40.73 -23.53
C ASN A 59 16.87 41.61 -24.03
N ASP A 60 15.77 40.99 -24.44
CA ASP A 60 14.49 41.59 -24.86
C ASP A 60 13.49 41.79 -23.69
N GLY A 61 13.89 41.52 -22.44
CA GLY A 61 13.03 41.66 -21.27
C GLY A 61 12.03 40.52 -21.05
N ALA A 62 12.00 39.51 -21.94
CA ALA A 62 11.09 38.38 -21.80
C ALA A 62 11.55 37.41 -20.68
N GLN A 63 10.64 37.07 -19.77
CA GLN A 63 10.85 36.03 -18.77
C GLN A 63 10.57 34.65 -19.37
N ARG A 64 11.61 33.80 -19.51
CA ARG A 64 11.45 32.42 -19.99
C ARG A 64 11.81 31.41 -18.90
N LEU A 65 10.96 30.39 -18.71
CA LEU A 65 11.20 29.30 -17.76
C LEU A 65 12.46 28.51 -18.16
N LYS A 66 13.37 28.22 -17.22
CA LYS A 66 14.51 27.32 -17.46
C LYS A 66 13.99 25.91 -17.75
N ILE A 67 14.05 25.52 -19.03
CA ILE A 67 13.52 24.26 -19.53
C ILE A 67 14.43 23.12 -19.05
N THR A 68 13.85 22.14 -18.36
CA THR A 68 14.56 20.92 -17.92
C THR A 68 15.08 20.11 -19.12
N LYS A 69 16.23 19.45 -18.96
CA LYS A 69 16.75 18.45 -19.93
C LYS A 69 15.98 17.11 -19.86
N ASP A 70 15.16 16.92 -18.82
CA ASP A 70 14.37 15.70 -18.65
C ASP A 70 13.17 15.64 -19.59
N ILE A 71 12.86 14.42 -20.02
CA ILE A 71 11.73 14.12 -20.89
C ILE A 71 10.74 13.26 -20.10
N PHE A 72 9.51 13.73 -20.01
CA PHE A 72 8.34 12.97 -19.60
C PHE A 72 7.70 12.35 -20.84
N THR A 73 7.56 11.02 -20.85
CA THR A 73 6.96 10.32 -21.99
C THR A 73 5.60 9.76 -21.61
N VAL A 74 4.56 10.28 -22.26
CA VAL A 74 3.17 9.88 -22.05
C VAL A 74 2.62 9.18 -23.29
N GLY A 75 1.71 8.23 -23.15
CA GLY A 75 1.16 7.51 -24.29
C GLY A 75 -0.28 7.05 -24.13
N THR A 76 -0.80 6.46 -25.20
CA THR A 76 -2.07 5.75 -25.24
C THR A 76 -1.95 4.49 -26.11
N TRP A 77 -2.64 3.42 -25.70
CA TRP A 77 -2.77 2.18 -26.48
C TRP A 77 -4.07 1.46 -26.14
N ASN A 78 -4.99 1.37 -27.11
CA ASN A 78 -6.10 0.42 -27.02
C ASN A 78 -5.57 -1.01 -27.28
N VAL A 79 -5.76 -1.91 -26.30
CA VAL A 79 -5.20 -3.27 -26.34
C VAL A 79 -6.25 -4.35 -26.62
N GLN A 80 -7.49 -3.94 -26.94
CA GLN A 80 -8.72 -4.73 -27.11
C GLN A 80 -9.17 -5.52 -25.90
N THR A 81 -8.26 -6.12 -25.13
CA THR A 81 -8.58 -6.83 -23.89
C THR A 81 -7.30 -7.10 -23.10
N LEU A 82 -7.31 -6.85 -21.79
CA LEU A 82 -6.34 -7.40 -20.84
C LEU A 82 -6.88 -8.59 -20.06
N TRP A 83 -8.15 -8.96 -20.24
CA TRP A 83 -8.80 -10.06 -19.53
C TRP A 83 -8.17 -11.43 -19.86
N THR A 84 -7.61 -11.57 -21.06
CA THR A 84 -6.96 -12.83 -21.47
C THR A 84 -5.74 -13.13 -20.59
N THR A 85 -5.62 -14.39 -20.15
CA THR A 85 -4.48 -14.92 -19.38
C THR A 85 -3.14 -14.50 -19.99
N GLY A 86 -2.26 -13.89 -19.18
CA GLY A 86 -0.90 -13.52 -19.59
C GLY A 86 -0.77 -12.21 -20.34
N LYS A 87 -1.88 -11.64 -20.83
CA LYS A 87 -1.85 -10.45 -21.68
C LYS A 87 -1.21 -9.23 -21.00
N LEU A 88 -1.43 -9.03 -19.71
CA LEU A 88 -0.76 -7.96 -18.95
C LEU A 88 0.77 -8.18 -18.86
N GLU A 89 1.24 -9.41 -18.68
CA GLU A 89 2.69 -9.69 -18.64
C GLU A 89 3.31 -9.52 -20.03
N LEU A 90 2.60 -9.91 -21.10
CA LEU A 90 3.01 -9.64 -22.48
C LEU A 90 3.09 -8.13 -22.76
N LEU A 91 2.09 -7.36 -22.31
CA LEU A 91 2.10 -5.90 -22.41
C LEU A 91 3.30 -5.31 -21.66
N ARG A 92 3.52 -5.73 -20.41
CA ARG A 92 4.67 -5.31 -19.60
C ARG A 92 5.98 -5.62 -20.32
N ASN A 93 6.12 -6.81 -20.90
CA ASN A 93 7.33 -7.21 -21.60
C ASN A 93 7.57 -6.35 -22.85
N GLU A 94 6.53 -6.15 -23.66
CA GLU A 94 6.60 -5.33 -24.87
C GLU A 94 6.94 -3.87 -24.55
N MET A 95 6.38 -3.34 -23.46
CA MET A 95 6.62 -1.97 -23.00
C MET A 95 8.06 -1.73 -22.50
N LYS A 96 8.85 -2.77 -22.14
CA LYS A 96 10.27 -2.61 -21.79
C LYS A 96 11.11 -2.03 -22.92
N ARG A 97 10.67 -2.20 -24.18
CA ARG A 97 11.36 -1.72 -25.38
C ARG A 97 11.19 -0.23 -25.60
N PHE A 98 10.27 0.41 -24.88
CA PHE A 98 9.93 1.80 -25.06
C PHE A 98 10.30 2.58 -23.79
N ARG A 99 10.84 3.79 -23.98
CA ARG A 99 10.88 4.78 -22.91
C ARG A 99 9.46 5.31 -22.71
N PHE A 100 8.89 5.07 -21.55
CA PHE A 100 7.62 5.64 -21.15
C PHE A 100 7.63 5.98 -19.66
N ASP A 101 6.78 6.92 -19.25
CA ASP A 101 6.46 7.19 -17.87
C ASP A 101 5.03 6.75 -17.55
N VAL A 102 4.07 7.17 -18.38
CA VAL A 102 2.64 6.85 -18.20
C VAL A 102 2.04 6.49 -19.55
N VAL A 103 1.42 5.32 -19.66
CA VAL A 103 0.66 4.94 -20.87
C VAL A 103 -0.77 4.62 -20.48
N GLY A 104 -1.71 5.36 -21.07
CA GLY A 104 -3.13 5.04 -21.02
C GLY A 104 -3.43 3.78 -21.80
N ILE A 105 -4.17 2.86 -21.18
CA ILE A 105 -4.60 1.61 -21.79
C ILE A 105 -6.12 1.61 -21.89
N SER A 106 -6.64 1.53 -23.10
CA SER A 106 -8.08 1.41 -23.38
C SER A 106 -8.46 -0.05 -23.67
N GLU A 107 -9.74 -0.37 -23.47
CA GLU A 107 -10.30 -1.72 -23.53
C GLU A 107 -9.57 -2.72 -22.63
N VAL A 108 -9.40 -2.33 -21.35
CA VAL A 108 -8.85 -3.22 -20.32
C VAL A 108 -9.76 -4.45 -20.13
N ARG A 109 -11.08 -4.27 -20.19
CA ARG A 109 -12.11 -5.31 -20.01
C ARG A 109 -12.01 -6.09 -18.68
N TRP A 110 -11.42 -5.49 -17.66
CA TRP A 110 -11.49 -6.00 -16.29
C TRP A 110 -12.64 -5.36 -15.54
N THR A 111 -13.23 -6.11 -14.62
CA THR A 111 -14.28 -5.59 -13.75
C THR A 111 -13.71 -4.81 -12.56
N GLY A 112 -14.54 -3.96 -11.97
CA GLY A 112 -14.19 -3.12 -10.84
C GLY A 112 -13.11 -2.09 -11.16
N LYS A 113 -12.51 -1.54 -10.12
CA LYS A 113 -11.50 -0.47 -10.18
C LYS A 113 -10.41 -0.77 -9.18
N GLY A 114 -9.13 -0.53 -9.49
CA GLY A 114 -8.07 -0.94 -8.58
C GLY A 114 -6.64 -0.64 -9.04
N GLU A 115 -5.70 -1.21 -8.29
CA GLU A 115 -4.26 -1.18 -8.54
C GLU A 115 -3.71 -2.60 -8.45
N THR A 116 -2.87 -3.02 -9.41
CA THR A 116 -2.28 -4.37 -9.39
C THR A 116 -1.29 -4.53 -8.22
N PRO A 117 -0.98 -5.77 -7.77
CA PRO A 117 -0.05 -5.98 -6.65
C PRO A 117 1.35 -5.37 -6.81
N ARG A 118 1.80 -5.14 -8.06
CA ARG A 118 3.09 -4.48 -8.36
C ARG A 118 3.01 -2.95 -8.27
N GLY A 119 1.80 -2.39 -8.27
CA GLY A 119 1.49 -0.97 -8.29
C GLY A 119 1.86 -0.23 -9.58
N ASP A 120 2.18 -0.98 -10.62
CA ASP A 120 2.59 -0.45 -11.93
C ASP A 120 1.41 -0.33 -12.90
N PHE A 121 0.21 -0.76 -12.51
CA PHE A 121 -0.99 -0.65 -13.33
C PHE A 121 -2.21 -0.37 -12.45
N ILE A 122 -2.94 0.69 -12.78
CA ILE A 122 -4.19 1.11 -12.16
C ILE A 122 -5.31 1.10 -13.20
N TRP A 123 -6.54 0.78 -12.82
CA TRP A 123 -7.66 0.69 -13.77
C TRP A 123 -9.01 1.09 -13.18
N SER A 124 -9.94 1.37 -14.10
CA SER A 124 -11.35 1.63 -13.88
C SER A 124 -12.14 0.87 -14.96
N GLY A 125 -12.99 -0.07 -14.53
CA GLY A 125 -13.80 -0.91 -15.40
C GLY A 125 -15.25 -0.98 -14.93
N GLU A 126 -16.05 -1.78 -15.63
CA GLU A 126 -17.45 -2.02 -15.28
C GLU A 126 -17.57 -2.87 -14.02
N ASN A 127 -18.68 -2.78 -13.30
CA ASN A 127 -18.84 -3.54 -12.06
C ASN A 127 -18.95 -5.06 -12.29
N THR A 128 -19.66 -5.46 -13.33
CA THR A 128 -20.07 -6.86 -13.56
C THR A 128 -19.64 -7.42 -14.91
N THR A 129 -19.47 -6.58 -15.94
CA THR A 129 -19.22 -7.04 -17.30
C THR A 129 -17.76 -6.85 -17.72
N HIS A 130 -17.24 -7.78 -18.53
CA HIS A 130 -15.90 -7.69 -19.11
C HIS A 130 -15.91 -6.87 -20.42
N THR A 131 -16.43 -5.65 -20.35
CA THR A 131 -16.52 -4.72 -21.49
C THR A 131 -15.87 -3.38 -21.13
N LYS A 132 -15.55 -2.56 -22.14
CA LYS A 132 -14.94 -1.23 -21.97
C LYS A 132 -13.69 -1.32 -21.06
N GLY A 133 -13.49 -0.34 -20.19
CA GLY A 133 -12.44 -0.32 -19.18
C GLY A 133 -11.19 0.45 -19.63
N VAL A 134 -10.67 1.27 -18.72
CA VAL A 134 -9.48 2.10 -18.92
C VAL A 134 -8.47 1.87 -17.80
N GLY A 135 -7.20 2.10 -18.08
CA GLY A 135 -6.14 2.03 -17.08
C GLY A 135 -4.91 2.85 -17.43
N LEU A 136 -3.98 2.93 -16.48
CA LEU A 136 -2.70 3.58 -16.66
C LEU A 136 -1.59 2.59 -16.29
N LEU A 137 -0.70 2.30 -17.24
CA LEU A 137 0.55 1.60 -17.02
C LEU A 137 1.63 2.61 -16.64
N LEU A 138 2.29 2.39 -15.52
CA LEU A 138 3.24 3.30 -14.89
C LEU A 138 4.65 2.72 -14.92
N SER A 139 5.61 3.53 -15.34
CA SER A 139 7.03 3.23 -15.12
C SER A 139 7.36 3.24 -13.63
N THR A 140 8.48 2.64 -13.25
CA THR A 140 8.97 2.72 -11.85
C THR A 140 9.11 4.16 -11.37
N LYS A 141 9.50 5.09 -12.27
CA LYS A 141 9.63 6.52 -11.98
C LYS A 141 8.26 7.16 -11.74
N ALA A 142 7.30 6.92 -12.64
CA ALA A 142 5.95 7.45 -12.52
C ALA A 142 5.23 6.91 -11.28
N LYS A 143 5.39 5.61 -10.98
CA LYS A 143 4.84 5.01 -9.75
C LYS A 143 5.33 5.73 -8.49
N LYS A 144 6.63 6.02 -8.39
CA LYS A 144 7.22 6.75 -7.25
C LYS A 144 6.80 8.22 -7.19
N ALA A 145 6.43 8.81 -8.32
CA ALA A 145 5.96 10.18 -8.41
C ALA A 145 4.43 10.31 -8.24
N MET A 146 3.67 9.22 -8.34
CA MET A 146 2.21 9.24 -8.24
C MET A 146 1.77 9.70 -6.84
N ILE A 147 0.95 10.74 -6.82
CA ILE A 147 0.34 11.30 -5.61
C ILE A 147 -0.94 10.53 -5.28
N GLY A 148 -1.75 10.26 -6.31
CA GLY A 148 -3.02 9.52 -6.23
C GLY A 148 -3.66 9.37 -7.61
N TYR A 149 -4.74 8.59 -7.68
CA TYR A 149 -5.52 8.36 -8.91
C TYR A 149 -7.03 8.32 -8.62
N ASN A 150 -7.83 8.66 -9.62
CA ASN A 150 -9.28 8.71 -9.56
C ASN A 150 -9.91 7.83 -10.67
N PRO A 151 -10.40 6.63 -10.34
CA PRO A 151 -11.20 5.80 -11.26
C PRO A 151 -12.64 6.32 -11.33
N ILE A 152 -13.00 6.96 -12.44
CA ILE A 152 -14.26 7.73 -12.57
C ILE A 152 -15.36 6.88 -13.21
N SER A 153 -15.07 6.25 -14.35
CA SER A 153 -15.99 5.37 -15.06
C SER A 153 -15.22 4.29 -15.83
N SER A 154 -15.91 3.36 -16.47
CA SER A 154 -15.29 2.39 -17.38
C SER A 154 -14.63 3.04 -18.61
N ARG A 155 -14.85 4.35 -18.83
CA ARG A 155 -14.30 5.15 -19.92
C ARG A 155 -13.33 6.24 -19.47
N LEU A 156 -13.15 6.47 -18.16
CA LEU A 156 -12.35 7.58 -17.65
C LEU A 156 -11.60 7.22 -16.36
N ILE A 157 -10.29 7.49 -16.35
CA ILE A 157 -9.42 7.41 -15.17
C ILE A 157 -8.44 8.57 -15.17
N SER A 158 -8.18 9.18 -14.02
CA SER A 158 -7.13 10.20 -13.88
C SER A 158 -6.07 9.80 -12.86
N ALA A 159 -4.85 10.30 -13.02
CA ALA A 159 -3.79 10.17 -12.04
C ALA A 159 -2.95 11.44 -11.97
N ARG A 160 -2.59 11.81 -10.73
CA ARG A 160 -1.81 13.01 -10.43
C ARG A 160 -0.40 12.63 -10.00
N PHE A 161 0.60 13.32 -10.54
CA PHE A 161 2.01 13.04 -10.34
C PHE A 161 2.75 14.29 -9.83
N ASN A 162 3.71 14.05 -8.94
CA ASN A 162 4.64 15.08 -8.50
C ASN A 162 5.68 15.36 -9.58
N ALA A 163 5.86 16.63 -9.94
CA ALA A 163 6.72 17.06 -11.04
C ALA A 163 7.20 18.51 -10.85
N THR A 164 8.30 18.86 -11.53
CA THR A 164 8.87 20.22 -11.57
C THR A 164 8.76 20.77 -12.99
N PRO A 165 8.37 22.05 -13.17
CA PRO A 165 7.99 23.03 -12.13
C PRO A 165 6.55 22.88 -11.61
N PHE A 166 5.69 22.16 -12.33
CA PHE A 166 4.29 21.97 -11.98
C PHE A 166 3.97 20.48 -11.82
N LYS A 167 3.00 20.15 -10.95
CA LYS A 167 2.42 18.81 -10.89
C LYS A 167 1.75 18.48 -12.23
N ILE A 168 1.72 17.21 -12.58
CA ILE A 168 1.12 16.72 -13.83
C ILE A 168 -0.11 15.91 -13.48
N THR A 169 -1.23 16.18 -14.12
CA THR A 169 -2.42 15.33 -14.09
C THR A 169 -2.61 14.71 -15.47
N VAL A 170 -2.63 13.38 -15.52
CA VAL A 170 -2.91 12.60 -16.73
C VAL A 170 -4.31 12.04 -16.61
N ILE A 171 -5.17 12.38 -17.56
CA ILE A 171 -6.51 11.83 -17.71
C ILE A 171 -6.47 10.88 -18.90
N HIS A 172 -6.96 9.65 -18.73
CA HIS A 172 -7.07 8.68 -19.82
C HIS A 172 -8.53 8.38 -20.13
N VAL A 173 -8.89 8.49 -21.41
CA VAL A 173 -10.25 8.38 -21.92
C VAL A 173 -10.41 7.22 -22.91
N TYR A 174 -11.62 6.66 -22.95
CA TYR A 174 -12.10 5.78 -24.02
C TYR A 174 -13.49 6.23 -24.47
N ALA A 175 -13.54 7.03 -25.54
CA ALA A 175 -14.76 7.67 -25.99
C ALA A 175 -15.79 6.66 -26.51
N PRO A 176 -17.09 6.96 -26.43
CA PRO A 176 -18.14 6.14 -27.04
C PRO A 176 -17.98 6.00 -28.56
N THR A 177 -18.49 4.90 -29.11
CA THR A 177 -18.46 4.61 -30.55
C THR A 177 -19.66 5.25 -31.25
N SER A 178 -19.70 5.18 -32.58
CA SER A 178 -20.84 5.67 -33.37
C SER A 178 -22.17 5.00 -33.05
N ALA A 179 -22.15 3.79 -32.47
CA ALA A 179 -23.35 3.04 -32.09
C ALA A 179 -23.84 3.37 -30.66
N SER A 180 -23.15 4.27 -29.96
CA SER A 180 -23.53 4.67 -28.59
C SER A 180 -24.64 5.72 -28.63
N SER A 181 -25.53 5.70 -27.63
CA SER A 181 -26.59 6.71 -27.52
C SER A 181 -26.02 8.10 -27.25
N GLU A 182 -26.79 9.14 -27.60
CA GLU A 182 -26.41 10.53 -27.33
C GLU A 182 -26.17 10.77 -25.83
N ALA A 183 -27.01 10.19 -24.97
CA ALA A 183 -26.82 10.21 -23.52
C ALA A 183 -25.47 9.60 -23.06
N GLU A 184 -24.98 8.53 -23.70
CA GLU A 184 -23.64 7.99 -23.40
C GLU A 184 -22.52 8.98 -23.79
N ILE A 185 -22.72 9.71 -24.90
CA ILE A 185 -21.75 10.70 -25.40
C ILE A 185 -21.72 11.93 -24.49
N GLU A 186 -22.88 12.46 -24.10
CA GLU A 186 -23.00 13.57 -23.15
C GLU A 186 -22.38 13.20 -21.80
N ALA A 187 -22.75 12.05 -21.23
CA ALA A 187 -22.20 11.57 -19.97
C ALA A 187 -20.67 11.42 -20.03
N PHE A 188 -20.10 11.09 -21.20
CA PHE A 188 -18.65 11.03 -21.38
C PHE A 188 -17.99 12.41 -21.28
N TYR A 189 -18.50 13.42 -21.99
CA TYR A 189 -17.95 14.78 -21.92
C TYR A 189 -18.19 15.43 -20.55
N ASP A 190 -19.36 15.22 -19.93
CA ASP A 190 -19.66 15.66 -18.57
C ASP A 190 -18.66 15.13 -17.53
N ASN A 191 -18.28 13.85 -17.67
CA ASN A 191 -17.30 13.25 -16.77
C ASN A 191 -15.91 13.88 -16.94
N ILE A 192 -15.52 14.24 -18.17
CA ILE A 192 -14.27 14.95 -18.42
C ILE A 192 -14.35 16.35 -17.79
N GLU A 193 -15.46 17.07 -17.95
CA GLU A 193 -15.63 18.42 -17.40
C GLU A 193 -15.60 18.45 -15.87
N LYS A 194 -16.28 17.48 -15.25
CA LYS A 194 -16.23 17.27 -13.79
C LYS A 194 -14.80 16.96 -13.30
N GLU A 195 -14.01 16.23 -14.08
CA GLU A 195 -12.62 15.94 -13.71
C GLU A 195 -11.70 17.15 -13.93
N LEU A 196 -11.90 17.92 -15.00
CA LEU A 196 -11.15 19.15 -15.27
C LEU A 196 -11.41 20.22 -14.19
N SER A 197 -12.66 20.41 -13.77
CA SER A 197 -13.04 21.35 -12.72
C SER A 197 -12.49 20.99 -11.34
N ARG A 198 -12.38 19.69 -11.03
CA ARG A 198 -11.76 19.19 -9.79
C ARG A 198 -10.24 19.25 -9.81
N THR A 199 -9.64 19.27 -10.99
CA THR A 199 -8.18 19.31 -11.14
C THR A 199 -7.66 20.70 -10.79
N SER A 200 -6.57 20.76 -10.01
CA SER A 200 -5.94 22.02 -9.63
C SER A 200 -5.52 22.81 -10.89
N LYS A 201 -5.95 24.07 -11.00
CA LYS A 201 -5.59 24.98 -12.11
C LYS A 201 -4.07 25.19 -12.27
N LYS A 202 -3.29 24.92 -11.22
CA LYS A 202 -1.82 24.99 -11.24
C LYS A 202 -1.17 23.78 -11.90
N ASP A 203 -1.92 22.67 -12.06
CA ASP A 203 -1.40 21.45 -12.66
C ASP A 203 -1.30 21.60 -14.18
N LEU A 204 -0.33 20.89 -14.75
CA LEU A 204 -0.27 20.65 -16.18
C LEU A 204 -1.15 19.43 -16.49
N ILE A 205 -2.18 19.65 -17.32
CA ILE A 205 -3.14 18.61 -17.67
C ILE A 205 -2.81 18.03 -19.05
N ILE A 206 -2.79 16.71 -19.13
CA ILE A 206 -2.63 15.92 -20.36
C ILE A 206 -3.81 14.95 -20.42
N ILE A 207 -4.50 14.89 -21.55
CA ILE A 207 -5.55 13.90 -21.80
C ILE A 207 -5.05 12.94 -22.87
N THR A 208 -5.08 11.65 -22.61
CA THR A 208 -4.69 10.60 -23.56
C THR A 208 -5.87 9.69 -23.81
N GLY A 209 -5.99 9.09 -24.98
CA GLY A 209 -7.04 8.10 -25.14
C GLY A 209 -7.34 7.71 -26.56
N ASP A 210 -8.19 6.72 -26.67
CA ASP A 210 -8.94 6.43 -27.89
C ASP A 210 -10.22 7.29 -27.87
N TRP A 211 -10.25 8.27 -28.76
CA TRP A 211 -11.33 9.24 -28.86
C TRP A 211 -12.41 8.83 -29.85
N ASN A 212 -12.24 7.72 -30.59
CA ASN A 212 -13.16 7.31 -31.64
C ASN A 212 -13.51 8.43 -32.66
N ALA A 213 -12.66 9.44 -32.77
CA ALA A 213 -12.88 10.69 -33.48
C ALA A 213 -11.76 10.94 -34.49
N LYS A 214 -12.12 11.39 -35.69
CA LYS A 214 -11.18 11.73 -36.77
C LYS A 214 -11.16 13.24 -36.92
N VAL A 215 -10.09 13.89 -36.49
CA VAL A 215 -9.97 15.36 -36.58
C VAL A 215 -9.60 15.86 -37.98
N GLY A 216 -9.21 14.95 -38.86
CA GLY A 216 -8.86 15.24 -40.26
C GLY A 216 -7.49 15.87 -40.44
N SER A 217 -7.14 16.16 -41.70
CA SER A 217 -5.93 16.91 -42.08
C SER A 217 -6.14 18.41 -42.25
N ASP A 218 -7.36 18.84 -42.54
CA ASP A 218 -7.69 20.26 -42.61
C ASP A 218 -7.59 20.88 -41.22
N ASN A 219 -6.80 21.95 -41.10
CA ASN A 219 -6.56 22.67 -39.86
C ASN A 219 -7.06 24.13 -39.93
N THR A 220 -7.77 24.50 -41.00
CA THR A 220 -8.32 25.84 -41.20
C THR A 220 -9.25 26.19 -40.03
N ASN A 221 -9.09 27.38 -39.44
CA ASN A 221 -9.78 27.85 -38.22
C ASN A 221 -9.43 27.09 -36.93
N TRP A 222 -8.60 26.05 -37.01
CA TRP A 222 -8.22 25.19 -35.88
C TRP A 222 -6.71 25.22 -35.60
N GLU A 223 -5.95 26.18 -36.14
CA GLU A 223 -4.49 26.32 -36.03
C GLU A 223 -4.01 26.42 -34.56
N ASN A 224 -4.91 26.88 -33.70
CA ASN A 224 -4.69 27.02 -32.28
C ASN A 224 -4.88 25.73 -31.48
N THR A 225 -5.60 24.76 -32.04
CA THR A 225 -6.05 23.51 -31.40
C THR A 225 -5.38 22.28 -32.00
N MET A 226 -5.05 22.31 -33.30
CA MET A 226 -4.34 21.23 -33.99
C MET A 226 -3.23 21.79 -34.90
N GLY A 227 -2.27 20.94 -35.26
CA GLY A 227 -1.19 21.27 -36.19
C GLY A 227 -1.52 20.91 -37.63
N LYS A 228 -0.60 21.28 -38.54
CA LYS A 228 -0.71 21.11 -40.00
C LYS A 228 -0.59 19.67 -40.50
N TYR A 229 -0.29 18.70 -39.62
CA TYR A 229 0.01 17.32 -39.99
C TYR A 229 -1.06 16.35 -39.51
N GLY A 230 -2.34 16.75 -39.59
CA GLY A 230 -3.47 15.85 -39.38
C GLY A 230 -3.55 14.72 -40.42
N TYR A 231 -4.54 13.84 -40.27
CA TYR A 231 -4.63 12.62 -41.07
C TYR A 231 -6.08 12.25 -41.43
N GLY A 232 -6.33 12.05 -42.73
CA GLY A 232 -7.62 11.64 -43.28
C GLY A 232 -8.66 12.76 -43.24
N ASP A 233 -9.92 12.38 -43.45
CA ASP A 233 -11.06 13.30 -43.40
C ASP A 233 -11.59 13.44 -41.97
N ARG A 234 -12.18 14.61 -41.70
CA ARG A 234 -12.82 14.89 -40.43
C ARG A 234 -14.19 14.23 -40.36
N ASN A 235 -14.58 13.71 -39.20
CA ASN A 235 -15.95 13.29 -38.93
C ASN A 235 -16.61 14.16 -37.85
N GLU A 236 -17.93 14.06 -37.68
CA GLU A 236 -18.70 14.83 -36.69
C GLU A 236 -18.10 14.75 -35.26
N ARG A 237 -17.69 13.55 -34.82
CA ARG A 237 -17.02 13.37 -33.53
C ARG A 237 -15.66 14.08 -33.45
N GLY A 238 -14.97 14.20 -34.59
CA GLY A 238 -13.74 14.97 -34.73
C GLY A 238 -13.97 16.46 -34.62
N GLU A 239 -15.06 16.98 -35.19
CA GLU A 239 -15.48 18.37 -35.01
C GLU A 239 -15.80 18.66 -33.54
N ARG A 240 -16.63 17.83 -32.91
CA ARG A 240 -16.96 17.96 -31.47
C ARG A 240 -15.73 17.89 -30.57
N LEU A 241 -14.75 17.05 -30.90
CA LEU A 241 -13.47 16.99 -30.18
C LEU A 241 -12.64 18.27 -30.37
N LEU A 242 -12.65 18.87 -31.56
CA LEU A 242 -11.96 20.14 -31.83
C LEU A 242 -12.62 21.29 -31.08
N GLU A 243 -13.95 21.37 -31.09
CA GLU A 243 -14.72 22.34 -30.30
C GLU A 243 -14.41 22.22 -28.81
N PHE A 244 -14.50 21.01 -28.26
CA PHE A 244 -14.11 20.73 -26.87
C PHE A 244 -12.66 21.15 -26.60
N ALA A 245 -11.72 20.77 -27.47
CA ALA A 245 -10.32 21.10 -27.28
C ALA A 245 -10.07 22.61 -27.36
N ALA A 246 -10.75 23.35 -28.24
CA ALA A 246 -10.64 24.80 -28.30
C ALA A 246 -11.23 25.47 -27.06
N LEU A 247 -12.43 25.07 -26.64
CA LEU A 247 -13.13 25.60 -25.46
C LEU A 247 -12.26 25.49 -24.20
N HIS A 248 -11.63 24.33 -23.99
CA HIS A 248 -10.79 24.08 -22.82
C HIS A 248 -9.30 24.39 -23.03
N ASN A 249 -8.94 25.08 -24.13
CA ASN A 249 -7.57 25.44 -24.46
C ASN A 249 -6.60 24.25 -24.46
N PHE A 250 -6.99 23.14 -25.08
CA PHE A 250 -6.13 22.00 -25.38
C PHE A 250 -5.59 22.06 -26.82
N TYR A 251 -4.48 21.37 -27.02
CA TYR A 251 -3.80 21.23 -28.30
C TYR A 251 -3.56 19.74 -28.58
N ILE A 252 -3.89 19.29 -29.79
CA ILE A 252 -3.76 17.89 -30.23
C ILE A 252 -2.31 17.64 -30.66
N CYS A 253 -1.57 16.88 -29.86
CA CYS A 253 -0.14 16.64 -30.06
C CYS A 253 0.15 15.84 -31.33
N ASN A 254 -0.72 14.89 -31.69
CA ASN A 254 -0.54 13.98 -32.81
C ASN A 254 -0.34 14.69 -34.16
N THR A 255 -0.99 15.85 -34.33
CA THR A 255 -1.02 16.60 -35.59
C THR A 255 0.09 17.66 -35.70
N ARG A 256 0.96 17.75 -34.69
CA ARG A 256 1.99 18.80 -34.58
C ARG A 256 3.19 18.60 -35.49
N PHE A 257 3.61 17.36 -35.73
CA PHE A 257 4.88 17.06 -36.39
C PHE A 257 4.66 16.23 -37.65
N GLN A 258 5.44 16.51 -38.69
CA GLN A 258 5.45 15.67 -39.88
C GLN A 258 5.98 14.27 -39.52
N GLN A 259 5.21 13.24 -39.85
CA GLN A 259 5.57 11.84 -39.65
C GLN A 259 5.62 11.08 -40.98
N LYS A 260 6.43 10.02 -41.02
CA LYS A 260 6.42 9.05 -42.12
C LYS A 260 5.01 8.44 -42.27
N PRO A 261 4.56 8.07 -43.49
CA PRO A 261 3.19 7.58 -43.72
C PRO A 261 2.75 6.43 -42.80
N ASN A 262 3.66 5.49 -42.50
CA ASN A 262 3.39 4.38 -41.60
C ASN A 262 3.22 4.76 -40.12
N ARG A 263 3.51 6.01 -39.73
CA ARG A 263 3.40 6.50 -38.33
C ARG A 263 2.26 7.48 -38.12
N LYS A 264 1.42 7.72 -39.15
CA LYS A 264 0.32 8.71 -39.10
C LYS A 264 -0.97 8.15 -38.52
N TRP A 265 -1.28 6.88 -38.81
CA TRP A 265 -2.50 6.22 -38.34
C TRP A 265 -2.23 5.45 -37.05
N THR A 266 -3.28 5.27 -36.25
CA THR A 266 -3.25 4.58 -34.95
C THR A 266 -4.10 3.32 -34.94
N TRP A 267 -5.09 3.23 -35.83
CA TRP A 267 -5.98 2.09 -35.98
C TRP A 267 -6.07 1.63 -37.43
N ILE A 268 -6.25 0.32 -37.63
CA ILE A 268 -6.53 -0.30 -38.92
C ILE A 268 -7.81 -1.15 -38.83
N SER A 269 -8.67 -1.09 -39.85
CA SER A 269 -9.88 -1.90 -39.88
C SER A 269 -9.57 -3.40 -39.91
N PRO A 270 -10.49 -4.27 -39.44
CA PRO A 270 -10.28 -5.72 -39.44
C PRO A 270 -9.96 -6.32 -40.82
N ASN A 271 -10.48 -5.71 -41.90
CA ASN A 271 -10.20 -6.09 -43.28
C ASN A 271 -8.87 -5.51 -43.83
N GLY A 272 -8.14 -4.71 -43.05
CA GLY A 272 -6.84 -4.13 -43.42
C GLY A 272 -6.91 -2.91 -44.35
N VAL A 273 -8.10 -2.49 -44.77
CA VAL A 273 -8.29 -1.49 -45.83
C VAL A 273 -8.20 -0.06 -45.29
N HIS A 274 -8.96 0.25 -44.24
CA HIS A 274 -9.10 1.60 -43.72
C HIS A 274 -8.13 1.83 -42.56
N LYS A 275 -7.47 2.97 -42.57
CA LYS A 275 -6.55 3.40 -41.52
C LYS A 275 -7.02 4.74 -41.01
N ASN A 276 -7.06 4.89 -39.68
CA ASN A 276 -7.52 6.13 -39.04
C ASN A 276 -6.57 6.52 -37.90
N MET A 277 -6.58 7.81 -37.55
CA MET A 277 -5.92 8.35 -36.37
C MET A 277 -7.02 8.72 -35.37
N ILE A 278 -7.25 7.83 -34.39
CA ILE A 278 -8.31 7.97 -33.37
C ILE A 278 -7.76 7.93 -31.94
N ASP A 279 -6.51 7.49 -31.77
CA ASP A 279 -5.79 7.51 -30.50
C ASP A 279 -5.03 8.84 -30.37
N LEU A 280 -5.57 9.79 -29.61
CA LEU A 280 -5.08 11.17 -29.54
C LEU A 280 -4.57 11.53 -28.14
N ILE A 281 -3.52 12.36 -28.13
CA ILE A 281 -2.93 12.94 -26.93
C ILE A 281 -3.13 14.45 -27.00
N LEU A 282 -3.85 15.00 -26.03
CA LEU A 282 -4.13 16.41 -25.87
C LEU A 282 -3.30 16.95 -24.71
N ILE A 283 -2.76 18.16 -24.88
CA ILE A 283 -2.05 18.90 -23.83
C ILE A 283 -2.62 20.31 -23.76
N GLN A 284 -2.67 20.92 -22.57
CA GLN A 284 -3.00 22.34 -22.47
C GLN A 284 -2.17 23.18 -23.45
N LYS A 285 -2.84 24.00 -24.26
CA LYS A 285 -2.29 24.80 -25.38
C LYS A 285 -1.07 25.61 -24.98
N ARG A 286 -1.07 26.21 -23.78
CA ARG A 286 0.08 26.97 -23.24
C ARG A 286 1.38 26.14 -23.15
N TRP A 287 1.27 24.82 -23.10
CA TRP A 287 2.38 23.87 -23.02
C TRP A 287 2.72 23.21 -24.36
N LYS A 288 2.07 23.58 -25.46
CA LYS A 288 2.28 22.94 -26.78
C LYS A 288 3.73 23.00 -27.26
N SER A 289 4.47 24.06 -26.90
CA SER A 289 5.90 24.22 -27.23
C SER A 289 6.82 23.25 -26.48
N SER A 290 6.38 22.69 -25.36
CA SER A 290 7.14 21.68 -24.60
C SER A 290 7.07 20.28 -25.23
N VAL A 291 6.12 20.05 -26.14
CA VAL A 291 6.00 18.80 -26.87
C VAL A 291 7.16 18.71 -27.86
N MET A 292 7.96 17.64 -27.78
CA MET A 292 9.11 17.42 -28.65
C MET A 292 8.77 16.54 -29.85
N ASN A 293 7.90 15.54 -29.64
CA ASN A 293 7.48 14.60 -30.65
C ASN A 293 6.22 13.87 -30.17
N CYS A 294 5.32 13.53 -31.08
CA CYS A 294 4.20 12.64 -30.85
C CYS A 294 4.07 11.73 -32.08
N ARG A 295 4.18 10.41 -31.89
CA ARG A 295 4.22 9.46 -33.01
C ARG A 295 3.66 8.10 -32.66
N THR A 296 3.16 7.40 -33.67
CA THR A 296 2.70 6.02 -33.56
C THR A 296 3.84 5.02 -33.76
N PHE A 297 3.78 3.91 -33.02
CA PHE A 297 4.73 2.80 -33.04
C PHE A 297 4.07 1.53 -33.58
N GLN A 298 4.02 1.39 -34.91
CA GLN A 298 3.52 0.20 -35.60
C GLN A 298 4.29 -1.09 -35.28
N SER A 299 5.55 -0.94 -34.84
CA SER A 299 6.40 -2.06 -34.42
C SER A 299 6.07 -2.61 -33.04
N ALA A 300 5.18 -1.95 -32.29
CA ALA A 300 4.64 -2.46 -31.04
C ALA A 300 3.62 -3.56 -31.35
N ASP A 301 3.69 -4.69 -30.64
CA ASP A 301 2.80 -5.82 -30.88
C ASP A 301 2.22 -6.42 -29.59
N ILE A 302 0.90 -6.27 -29.45
CA ILE A 302 0.10 -6.97 -28.46
C ILE A 302 -1.06 -7.74 -29.08
N SER A 303 -1.07 -7.97 -30.41
CA SER A 303 -2.24 -8.49 -31.14
C SER A 303 -3.47 -7.57 -30.96
N SER A 304 -3.27 -6.28 -31.19
CA SER A 304 -4.31 -5.24 -31.28
C SER A 304 -4.26 -4.65 -32.69
N ASP A 305 -5.42 -4.27 -33.21
CA ASP A 305 -5.60 -3.45 -34.41
C ASP A 305 -5.23 -1.97 -34.18
N HIS A 306 -5.12 -1.56 -32.92
CA HIS A 306 -4.54 -0.28 -32.53
C HIS A 306 -3.03 -0.37 -32.29
N SER A 307 -2.37 0.76 -32.50
CA SER A 307 -0.94 0.95 -32.34
C SER A 307 -0.62 1.92 -31.21
N LEU A 308 0.44 1.62 -30.48
CA LEU A 308 0.93 2.47 -29.40
C LEU A 308 1.28 3.87 -29.90
N VAL A 309 0.75 4.91 -29.25
CA VAL A 309 1.15 6.31 -29.48
C VAL A 309 1.95 6.80 -28.27
N LEU A 310 3.12 7.38 -28.50
CA LEU A 310 3.89 8.04 -27.44
C LEU A 310 4.19 9.50 -27.80
N CYS A 311 4.11 10.35 -26.79
CA CYS A 311 4.38 11.77 -26.82
C CYS A 311 5.48 12.11 -25.80
N ASN A 312 6.56 12.72 -26.29
CA ASN A 312 7.69 13.18 -25.48
C ASN A 312 7.54 14.66 -25.16
N ILE A 313 7.57 15.01 -23.87
CA ILE A 313 7.32 16.37 -23.38
C ILE A 313 8.49 16.78 -22.47
N LYS A 314 9.02 18.00 -22.62
CA LYS A 314 10.11 18.54 -21.78
C LYS A 314 9.62 18.87 -20.36
N LEU A 315 9.51 17.85 -19.50
CA LEU A 315 9.05 17.94 -18.11
C LEU A 315 9.81 16.92 -17.24
N ARG A 316 9.95 17.22 -15.94
CA ARG A 316 10.63 16.34 -14.97
C ARG A 316 9.68 15.84 -13.89
N LEU A 317 9.46 14.53 -13.82
CA LEU A 317 8.83 13.90 -12.64
C LEU A 317 9.74 14.02 -11.40
N GLN A 318 9.16 14.41 -10.28
CA GLN A 318 9.80 14.39 -8.97
C GLN A 318 9.38 13.13 -8.23
N GLN A 319 10.35 12.24 -8.01
CA GLN A 319 10.11 11.02 -7.24
C GLN A 319 10.01 11.38 -5.75
N ARG A 320 9.05 10.78 -5.04
CA ARG A 320 9.10 10.79 -3.58
C ARG A 320 10.33 10.00 -3.11
N GLN A 321 11.01 10.49 -2.08
CA GLN A 321 12.01 9.69 -1.35
C GLN A 321 11.27 8.59 -0.60
N ILE A 322 11.17 7.42 -1.22
CA ILE A 322 10.74 6.21 -0.52
C ILE A 322 11.98 5.72 0.21
N LYS A 323 11.90 5.55 1.54
CA LYS A 323 12.96 4.88 2.31
C LYS A 323 13.33 3.59 1.56
N PRO A 324 14.63 3.32 1.32
CA PRO A 324 15.04 2.11 0.61
C PRO A 324 14.35 0.92 1.25
N GLN A 325 13.78 0.05 0.42
CA GLN A 325 13.14 -1.16 0.90
C GLN A 325 14.23 -1.98 1.60
N GLN A 326 14.13 -2.14 2.92
CA GLN A 326 15.10 -2.91 3.70
C GLN A 326 15.26 -4.28 3.05
N ASN A 327 16.52 -4.73 2.94
CA ASN A 327 16.83 -6.06 2.43
C ASN A 327 16.09 -7.10 3.28
N ILE A 328 15.43 -8.05 2.63
CA ILE A 328 14.78 -9.15 3.33
C ILE A 328 15.83 -10.23 3.53
N PHE A 329 16.13 -10.56 4.78
CA PHE A 329 17.03 -11.66 5.09
C PHE A 329 16.35 -13.01 4.82
N GLU A 330 17.11 -13.99 4.32
CA GLU A 330 16.60 -15.36 4.13
C GLU A 330 16.62 -16.15 5.44
N ILE A 331 15.66 -15.85 6.32
CA ILE A 331 15.56 -16.41 7.68
C ILE A 331 15.53 -17.96 7.66
N ASN A 332 15.08 -18.59 6.58
CA ASN A 332 15.10 -20.06 6.44
C ASN A 332 16.51 -20.67 6.54
N GLN A 333 17.57 -19.91 6.23
CA GLN A 333 18.95 -20.37 6.42
C GLN A 333 19.26 -20.65 7.90
N LEU A 334 18.57 -19.98 8.84
CA LEU A 334 18.70 -20.26 10.28
C LEU A 334 18.08 -21.60 10.71
N LYS A 335 17.42 -22.33 9.81
CA LYS A 335 17.05 -23.74 10.07
C LYS A 335 18.26 -24.67 10.01
N ASN A 336 19.33 -24.26 9.31
CA ASN A 336 20.60 -24.98 9.34
C ASN A 336 21.28 -24.73 10.69
N GLN A 337 21.65 -25.81 11.38
CA GLN A 337 22.19 -25.74 12.73
C GLN A 337 23.53 -24.98 12.81
N ALA A 338 24.38 -25.10 11.79
CA ALA A 338 25.65 -24.38 11.73
C ALA A 338 25.43 -22.87 11.57
N THR A 339 24.54 -22.48 10.65
CA THR A 339 24.18 -21.07 10.44
C THR A 339 23.48 -20.47 11.67
N LYS A 340 22.63 -21.24 12.35
CA LYS A 340 21.99 -20.84 13.61
C LYS A 340 23.03 -20.58 14.70
N LYS A 341 23.99 -21.49 14.88
CA LYS A 341 25.03 -21.36 15.90
C LYS A 341 25.90 -20.12 15.64
N LEU A 342 26.33 -19.94 14.39
CA LEU A 342 27.08 -18.75 13.98
C LEU A 342 26.31 -17.45 14.23
N TYR A 343 24.99 -17.44 13.98
CA TYR A 343 24.14 -16.28 14.25
C TYR A 343 24.08 -15.97 15.74
N GLN A 344 23.91 -17.00 16.58
CA GLN A 344 23.87 -16.84 18.04
C GLN A 344 25.19 -16.28 18.58
N GLU A 345 26.32 -16.81 18.13
CA GLU A 345 27.66 -16.33 18.53
C GLU A 345 27.84 -14.84 18.18
N LYS A 346 27.49 -14.44 16.95
CA LYS A 346 27.60 -13.03 16.53
C LYS A 346 26.61 -12.12 17.25
N LEU A 347 25.36 -12.55 17.43
CA LEU A 347 24.35 -11.78 18.15
C LEU A 347 24.77 -11.53 19.60
N ASN A 348 25.25 -12.57 20.29
CA ASN A 348 25.72 -12.45 21.67
C ASN A 348 26.91 -11.49 21.77
N ALA A 349 27.88 -11.61 20.86
CA ALA A 349 29.03 -10.69 20.81
C ALA A 349 28.60 -9.23 20.55
N ASN A 350 27.59 -9.01 19.71
CA ASN A 350 27.07 -7.67 19.43
C ASN A 350 26.30 -7.09 20.62
N LEU A 351 25.45 -7.89 21.28
CA LEU A 351 24.67 -7.46 22.44
C LEU A 351 25.57 -7.13 23.65
N GLN A 352 26.65 -7.89 23.86
CA GLN A 352 27.62 -7.62 24.95
C GLN A 352 28.35 -6.28 24.80
N ARG A 353 28.41 -5.71 23.60
CA ARG A 353 29.04 -4.40 23.34
C ARG A 353 28.09 -3.22 23.58
N ILE A 354 26.81 -3.47 23.84
CA ILE A 354 25.83 -2.40 24.06
C ILE A 354 26.05 -1.83 25.46
N ILE A 355 26.39 -0.54 25.51
CA ILE A 355 26.45 0.24 26.75
C ILE A 355 25.06 0.80 27.03
N GLU A 356 24.62 0.70 28.29
CA GLU A 356 23.36 1.29 28.76
C GLU A 356 23.31 2.80 28.48
N THR A 357 22.13 3.28 28.11
CA THR A 357 21.88 4.70 27.79
C THR A 357 20.69 5.20 28.55
N ASP A 358 20.69 6.51 28.85
CA ASP A 358 19.60 7.17 29.57
C ASP A 358 18.27 7.20 28.78
N SER A 359 18.34 6.98 27.46
CA SER A 359 17.17 6.92 26.57
C SER A 359 16.83 5.49 26.16
N ILE A 360 15.57 5.09 26.41
CA ILE A 360 15.02 3.79 25.99
C ILE A 360 15.02 3.67 24.46
N ASP A 361 14.66 4.74 23.75
CA ASP A 361 14.61 4.74 22.28
C ASP A 361 16.00 4.54 21.68
N GLU A 362 17.02 5.16 22.29
CA GLU A 362 18.41 4.99 21.85
C GLU A 362 18.90 3.57 22.13
N HIS A 363 18.58 3.04 23.32
CA HIS A 363 18.95 1.68 23.69
C HIS A 363 18.29 0.63 22.79
N ALA A 364 16.99 0.79 22.50
CA ALA A 364 16.26 -0.05 21.57
C ALA A 364 16.85 -0.01 20.16
N THR A 365 17.28 1.18 19.69
CA THR A 365 17.96 1.34 18.41
C THR A 365 19.30 0.62 18.37
N LYS A 366 20.06 0.61 19.48
CA LYS A 366 21.32 -0.15 19.59
C LYS A 366 21.09 -1.66 19.53
N ILE A 367 20.04 -2.15 20.18
CA ILE A 367 19.62 -3.56 20.10
C ILE A 367 19.20 -3.94 18.68
N GLU A 368 18.37 -3.10 18.03
CA GLU A 368 17.94 -3.33 16.64
C GLU A 368 19.16 -3.41 15.70
N ARG A 369 20.12 -2.50 15.83
CA ARG A 369 21.36 -2.52 15.05
C ARG A 369 22.20 -3.78 15.31
N ALA A 370 22.35 -4.19 16.57
CA ALA A 370 23.08 -5.41 16.93
C ALA A 370 22.48 -6.66 16.27
N ILE A 371 21.15 -6.75 16.23
CA ILE A 371 20.39 -7.80 15.54
C ILE A 371 20.62 -7.72 14.03
N GLU A 372 20.46 -6.54 13.43
CA GLU A 372 20.65 -6.36 11.98
C GLU A 372 22.08 -6.71 11.53
N GLU A 373 23.11 -6.30 12.28
CA GLU A 373 24.51 -6.61 11.97
C GLU A 373 24.81 -8.11 12.08
N ALA A 374 24.27 -8.78 13.11
CA ALA A 374 24.40 -10.24 13.25
C ALA A 374 23.74 -10.97 12.07
N LEU A 375 22.57 -10.50 11.61
CA LEU A 375 21.89 -11.06 10.44
C LEU A 375 22.68 -10.80 9.15
N GLN A 376 23.13 -9.56 8.90
CA GLN A 376 23.89 -9.19 7.70
C GLN A 376 25.18 -9.98 7.52
N THR A 377 25.83 -10.34 8.62
CA THR A 377 27.10 -11.06 8.60
C THR A 377 26.93 -12.58 8.62
N THR A 378 25.70 -13.10 8.77
CA THR A 378 25.46 -14.55 8.92
C THR A 378 24.59 -15.15 7.82
N ILE A 379 23.60 -14.42 7.33
CA ILE A 379 22.66 -14.93 6.33
C ILE A 379 22.60 -14.01 5.13
N THR A 380 22.39 -14.61 3.96
CA THR A 380 22.30 -13.81 2.73
C THR A 380 20.98 -13.04 2.69
N THR A 381 21.03 -11.91 2.00
CA THR A 381 19.83 -11.13 1.71
C THR A 381 19.21 -11.66 0.43
N THR A 382 17.92 -12.00 0.47
CA THR A 382 17.18 -12.36 -0.72
C THR A 382 16.45 -11.13 -1.23
N LYS A 383 16.73 -10.78 -2.49
CA LYS A 383 15.71 -10.08 -3.27
C LYS A 383 14.61 -11.11 -3.50
N ARG A 384 13.36 -10.79 -3.15
CA ARG A 384 12.22 -11.61 -3.59
C ARG A 384 12.40 -11.89 -5.07
N ALA A 385 12.67 -13.14 -5.42
CA ALA A 385 12.76 -13.53 -6.80
C ALA A 385 11.42 -13.15 -7.44
N LYS A 386 11.42 -12.18 -8.35
CA LYS A 386 10.25 -11.87 -9.15
C LYS A 386 10.17 -12.98 -10.18
N ASN A 387 9.88 -14.21 -9.77
CA ASN A 387 9.66 -15.31 -10.70
C ASN A 387 8.41 -14.95 -11.49
N PRO A 388 8.54 -14.51 -12.75
CA PRO A 388 7.39 -14.24 -13.57
C PRO A 388 6.75 -15.60 -13.81
N TRP A 389 5.45 -15.71 -13.61
CA TRP A 389 4.76 -16.97 -13.91
C TRP A 389 4.72 -17.27 -15.43
N ILE A 390 5.02 -16.26 -16.27
CA ILE A 390 5.15 -16.43 -17.72
C ILE A 390 6.56 -16.94 -18.06
N SER A 391 6.64 -17.98 -18.89
CA SER A 391 7.91 -18.61 -19.26
C SER A 391 8.65 -17.84 -20.34
N GLU A 392 9.95 -18.09 -20.45
CA GLU A 392 10.79 -17.56 -21.54
C GLU A 392 10.32 -18.04 -22.91
N GLN A 393 9.82 -19.28 -23.01
CA GLN A 393 9.23 -19.82 -24.24
C GLN A 393 8.07 -18.96 -24.74
N THR A 394 7.14 -18.57 -23.87
CA THR A 394 6.01 -17.70 -24.24
C THR A 394 6.50 -16.32 -24.70
N LEU A 395 7.54 -15.77 -24.07
CA LEU A 395 8.12 -14.49 -24.46
C LEU A 395 8.82 -14.59 -25.83
N ASN A 396 9.54 -15.68 -26.09
CA ASN A 396 10.17 -15.94 -27.39
C ASN A 396 9.15 -16.06 -28.53
N LEU A 397 8.02 -16.74 -28.29
CA LEU A 397 6.90 -16.79 -29.24
C LEU A 397 6.31 -15.40 -29.51
N ALA A 398 6.21 -14.55 -28.47
CA ALA A 398 5.73 -13.19 -28.63
C ALA A 398 6.71 -12.32 -29.44
N ASP A 399 8.01 -12.53 -29.27
CA ASP A 399 9.06 -11.87 -30.05
C ASP A 399 9.07 -12.34 -31.52
N GLU A 400 8.88 -13.63 -31.78
CA GLU A 400 8.72 -14.20 -33.12
C GLU A 400 7.49 -13.63 -33.82
N LYS A 401 6.34 -13.63 -33.14
CA LYS A 401 5.09 -13.01 -33.62
C LYS A 401 5.32 -11.55 -34.04
N ARG A 402 6.03 -10.79 -33.21
CA ARG A 402 6.37 -9.40 -33.51
C ARG A 402 7.26 -9.27 -34.75
N ARG A 403 8.26 -10.15 -34.92
CA ARG A 403 9.13 -10.14 -36.12
C ARG A 403 8.30 -10.37 -37.38
N VAL A 404 7.38 -11.33 -37.37
CA VAL A 404 6.47 -11.60 -38.50
C VAL A 404 5.60 -10.39 -38.83
N LYS A 405 5.07 -9.68 -37.83
CA LYS A 405 4.30 -8.43 -38.05
C LYS A 405 5.09 -7.36 -38.81
N GLN A 406 6.42 -7.33 -38.65
CA GLN A 406 7.27 -6.31 -39.28
C GLN A 406 7.66 -6.66 -40.72
N ILE A 407 7.43 -7.89 -41.16
CA ILE A 407 7.65 -8.30 -42.54
C ILE A 407 6.60 -7.58 -43.41
N LYS A 408 7.06 -6.73 -44.33
CA LYS A 408 6.19 -5.91 -45.19
C LYS A 408 5.41 -6.69 -46.26
N SER A 409 5.53 -8.02 -46.29
CA SER A 409 4.90 -8.85 -47.31
C SER A 409 3.45 -9.16 -46.92
N THR A 410 2.52 -8.73 -47.77
CA THR A 410 1.07 -8.94 -47.68
C THR A 410 0.65 -10.35 -48.11
N SER A 411 1.56 -11.32 -48.12
CA SER A 411 1.22 -12.70 -48.47
C SER A 411 0.19 -13.27 -47.49
N THR A 412 -0.82 -13.96 -48.01
CA THR A 412 -1.79 -14.76 -47.25
C THR A 412 -1.11 -15.72 -46.28
N GLN A 413 0.08 -16.22 -46.64
CA GLN A 413 0.88 -17.11 -45.80
C GLN A 413 1.43 -16.40 -44.56
N ASN A 414 1.85 -15.14 -44.67
CA ASN A 414 2.32 -14.34 -43.52
C ASN A 414 1.17 -13.98 -42.59
N ALA A 415 0.01 -13.61 -43.14
CA ALA A 415 -1.18 -13.34 -42.34
C ALA A 415 -1.62 -14.58 -41.56
N LYS A 416 -1.60 -15.76 -42.21
CA LYS A 416 -1.86 -17.06 -41.57
C LYS A 416 -0.83 -17.36 -40.48
N LEU A 417 0.46 -17.23 -40.77
CA LEU A 417 1.54 -17.43 -39.81
C LEU A 417 1.41 -16.51 -38.58
N TYR A 418 1.10 -15.23 -38.79
CA TYR A 418 0.89 -14.29 -37.69
C TYR A 418 -0.31 -14.69 -36.82
N LYS A 419 -1.41 -15.13 -37.44
CA LYS A 419 -2.60 -15.62 -36.73
C LYS A 419 -2.28 -16.89 -35.92
N ASP A 420 -1.52 -17.81 -36.49
CA ASP A 420 -1.08 -19.04 -35.82
C ASP A 420 -0.18 -18.73 -34.63
N LEU A 421 0.77 -17.80 -34.79
CA LEU A 421 1.61 -17.32 -33.69
C LEU A 421 0.80 -16.62 -32.59
N CYS A 422 -0.22 -15.83 -32.92
CA CYS A 422 -1.14 -15.27 -31.93
C CYS A 422 -1.81 -16.38 -31.09
N ASN A 423 -2.24 -17.46 -31.73
CA ASN A 423 -2.87 -18.59 -31.05
C ASN A 423 -1.86 -19.40 -30.21
N ARG A 424 -0.64 -19.63 -30.72
CA ARG A 424 0.45 -20.29 -29.99
C ARG A 424 0.84 -19.52 -28.73
N VAL A 425 0.99 -18.19 -28.82
CA VAL A 425 1.26 -17.32 -27.66
C VAL A 425 0.13 -17.43 -26.62
N ARG A 426 -1.14 -17.38 -27.04
CA ARG A 426 -2.29 -17.55 -26.13
C ARG A 426 -2.29 -18.92 -25.45
N LYS A 427 -2.01 -19.99 -26.21
CA LYS A 427 -1.94 -21.36 -25.68
C LYS A 427 -0.80 -21.49 -24.67
N SER A 428 0.40 -21.05 -25.04
CA SER A 428 1.60 -21.08 -24.18
C SER A 428 1.39 -20.30 -22.88
N ALA A 429 0.79 -19.10 -22.95
CA ALA A 429 0.47 -18.32 -21.75
C ALA A 429 -0.57 -18.99 -20.83
N ARG A 430 -1.50 -19.79 -21.36
CA ARG A 430 -2.43 -20.59 -20.53
C ARG A 430 -1.71 -21.74 -19.85
N GLN A 431 -0.85 -22.45 -20.58
CA GLN A 431 -0.05 -23.56 -20.04
C GLN A 431 0.91 -23.07 -18.95
N ASP A 432 1.58 -21.93 -19.15
CA ASP A 432 2.40 -21.28 -18.12
C ASP A 432 1.59 -20.97 -16.85
N LYS A 433 0.35 -20.49 -17.02
CA LYS A 433 -0.50 -20.15 -15.89
C LYS A 433 -0.92 -21.38 -15.11
N GLU A 434 -1.32 -22.44 -15.82
CA GLU A 434 -1.72 -23.71 -15.25
C GLU A 434 -0.56 -24.38 -14.51
N LYS A 435 0.63 -24.44 -15.14
CA LYS A 435 1.85 -24.90 -14.50
C LYS A 435 2.17 -24.12 -13.23
N TRP A 436 2.09 -22.79 -13.28
CA TRP A 436 2.33 -21.96 -12.10
C TRP A 436 1.31 -22.22 -10.98
N ILE A 437 0.05 -22.52 -11.31
CA ILE A 437 -0.96 -22.91 -10.31
C ILE A 437 -0.59 -24.28 -9.73
N GLN A 438 -0.23 -25.26 -10.58
CA GLN A 438 0.18 -26.59 -10.15
C GLN A 438 1.39 -26.54 -9.22
N ASP A 439 2.46 -25.84 -9.61
CA ASP A 439 3.66 -25.65 -8.80
C ASP A 439 3.32 -25.05 -7.42
N LYS A 440 2.31 -24.16 -7.36
CA LYS A 440 1.84 -23.56 -6.10
C LYS A 440 1.02 -24.54 -5.26
N CYS A 441 0.21 -25.39 -5.87
CA CYS A 441 -0.51 -26.47 -5.19
C CYS A 441 0.48 -27.50 -4.61
N ASP A 442 1.47 -27.91 -5.39
CA ASP A 442 2.51 -28.84 -4.93
C ASP A 442 3.32 -28.25 -3.75
N GLU A 443 3.61 -26.94 -3.78
CA GLU A 443 4.26 -26.23 -2.67
C GLU A 443 3.37 -26.18 -1.41
N ILE A 444 2.05 -26.04 -1.58
CA ILE A 444 1.08 -26.09 -0.48
C ILE A 444 1.07 -27.49 0.15
N GLU A 445 0.96 -28.55 -0.66
CA GLU A 445 0.94 -29.94 -0.19
C GLU A 445 2.21 -30.30 0.56
N LYS A 446 3.38 -30.00 -0.01
CA LYS A 446 4.67 -30.17 0.67
C LYS A 446 4.74 -29.40 1.98
N GLY A 447 4.25 -28.15 1.98
CA GLY A 447 4.20 -27.32 3.17
C GLY A 447 3.31 -27.90 4.28
N LEU A 448 2.16 -28.47 3.93
CA LEU A 448 1.25 -29.12 4.87
C LEU A 448 1.85 -30.42 5.43
N ASN A 449 2.48 -31.24 4.58
CA ASN A 449 3.11 -32.50 4.99
C ASN A 449 4.27 -32.32 5.97
N VAL A 450 5.00 -31.19 5.88
CA VAL A 450 6.13 -30.86 6.77
C VAL A 450 5.68 -30.02 7.98
N GLY A 451 4.37 -29.83 8.19
CA GLY A 451 3.83 -29.04 9.31
C GLY A 451 4.03 -27.52 9.18
N ASN A 452 4.46 -27.03 8.01
CA ASN A 452 4.66 -25.61 7.72
C ASN A 452 3.34 -24.94 7.26
N THR A 453 2.33 -25.00 8.14
CA THR A 453 0.97 -24.52 7.88
C THR A 453 0.93 -23.04 7.52
N ARG A 454 1.81 -22.19 8.11
CA ARG A 454 1.85 -20.75 7.82
C ARG A 454 2.21 -20.44 6.36
N GLN A 455 3.19 -21.15 5.78
CA GLN A 455 3.55 -20.98 4.37
C GLN A 455 2.41 -21.48 3.47
N ALA A 456 1.85 -22.66 3.76
CA ALA A 456 0.70 -23.21 3.04
C ALA A 456 -0.51 -22.25 3.05
N TYR A 457 -0.91 -21.73 4.22
CA TYR A 457 -1.99 -20.74 4.33
C TYR A 457 -1.70 -19.45 3.57
N SER A 458 -0.45 -18.98 3.56
CA SER A 458 -0.03 -17.80 2.77
C SER A 458 -0.17 -18.04 1.25
N LEU A 459 0.21 -19.23 0.78
CA LEU A 459 0.07 -19.63 -0.62
C LEU A 459 -1.40 -19.83 -1.01
N ILE A 460 -2.19 -20.49 -0.17
CA ILE A 460 -3.66 -20.63 -0.33
C ILE A 460 -4.29 -19.24 -0.41
N LYS A 461 -3.92 -18.32 0.49
CA LYS A 461 -4.40 -16.93 0.45
C LYS A 461 -3.99 -16.20 -0.81
N THR A 462 -2.86 -16.57 -1.42
CA THR A 462 -2.40 -16.02 -2.70
C THR A 462 -3.22 -16.58 -3.87
N LEU A 463 -3.54 -17.86 -3.88
CA LEU A 463 -4.37 -18.52 -4.90
C LEU A 463 -5.85 -18.12 -4.80
N LYS A 464 -6.42 -18.11 -3.59
CA LYS A 464 -7.82 -17.72 -3.31
C LYS A 464 -8.04 -16.21 -3.33
N LYS A 465 -6.99 -15.40 -3.53
CA LYS A 465 -7.12 -13.95 -3.50
C LYS A 465 -7.97 -13.50 -4.68
N LYS A 466 -9.28 -13.34 -4.46
CA LYS A 466 -10.08 -12.44 -5.28
C LYS A 466 -9.40 -11.08 -5.22
N PHE A 467 -9.17 -10.48 -6.38
CA PHE A 467 -8.56 -9.16 -6.43
C PHE A 467 -9.47 -8.19 -5.68
N VAL A 468 -9.03 -7.77 -4.48
CA VAL A 468 -9.68 -6.70 -3.73
C VAL A 468 -8.89 -5.45 -4.05
N PRO A 469 -9.50 -4.46 -4.71
CA PRO A 469 -8.80 -3.22 -5.00
C PRO A 469 -8.36 -2.55 -3.72
N ARG A 470 -7.05 -2.40 -3.59
CA ARG A 470 -6.47 -1.50 -2.62
C ARG A 470 -6.50 -0.12 -3.26
N THR A 471 -7.49 0.67 -2.91
CA THR A 471 -7.44 2.10 -3.22
C THR A 471 -6.45 2.71 -2.23
N THR A 472 -5.21 2.95 -2.67
CA THR A 472 -4.22 3.70 -1.88
C THR A 472 -4.56 5.19 -1.78
N ALA A 473 -5.58 5.63 -2.51
CA ALA A 473 -6.10 6.97 -2.46
C ALA A 473 -7.08 7.12 -1.29
N ILE A 474 -6.89 8.20 -0.53
CA ILE A 474 -7.71 8.60 0.62
C ILE A 474 -9.01 9.20 0.08
N LYS A 475 -10.12 9.12 0.82
CA LYS A 475 -11.39 9.78 0.47
C LYS A 475 -11.63 11.00 1.37
N ASN A 476 -12.16 12.08 0.83
CA ASN A 476 -12.69 13.24 1.54
C ASN A 476 -14.07 12.92 2.14
N GLU A 477 -14.61 13.85 2.95
CA GLU A 477 -15.92 13.72 3.63
C GLU A 477 -17.09 13.53 2.65
N ASP A 478 -16.99 14.08 1.44
CA ASP A 478 -17.97 13.98 0.35
C ASP A 478 -17.84 12.70 -0.51
N GLY A 479 -16.90 11.79 -0.16
CA GLY A 479 -16.63 10.57 -0.91
C GLY A 479 -15.69 10.73 -2.11
N THR A 480 -15.20 11.94 -2.40
CA THR A 480 -14.18 12.20 -3.44
C THR A 480 -12.77 11.84 -2.97
N MET A 481 -11.77 11.68 -3.84
CA MET A 481 -10.44 11.23 -3.41
C MET A 481 -9.56 12.41 -2.91
N ALA A 482 -8.98 12.30 -1.72
CA ALA A 482 -8.11 13.32 -1.11
C ALA A 482 -6.74 13.41 -1.82
N GLN A 483 -6.30 14.65 -2.05
CA GLN A 483 -5.16 14.97 -2.93
C GLN A 483 -3.79 15.02 -2.22
N SER A 484 -3.71 14.70 -0.94
CA SER A 484 -2.48 14.73 -0.12
C SER A 484 -2.55 13.76 1.07
N LYS A 485 -1.40 13.24 1.51
CA LYS A 485 -1.23 12.49 2.78
C LYS A 485 -0.75 13.37 3.93
N ASP A 486 -0.32 14.58 3.63
CA ASP A 486 0.26 15.49 4.61
C ASP A 486 -0.90 16.13 5.38
N ASN A 487 -1.00 15.82 6.68
CA ASN A 487 -2.03 16.26 7.67
C ASN A 487 -3.38 15.51 7.68
N ALA A 488 -3.39 14.19 7.46
CA ALA A 488 -4.62 13.40 7.59
C ALA A 488 -5.09 13.27 9.06
N GLN A 489 -6.31 13.75 9.35
CA GLN A 489 -7.04 13.43 10.58
C GLN A 489 -7.87 12.16 10.36
N SER A 490 -8.05 11.33 11.38
CA SER A 490 -8.85 10.10 11.34
C SER A 490 -10.00 10.15 12.34
N ALA A 491 -11.10 9.44 12.08
CA ALA A 491 -12.19 9.22 13.05
C ALA A 491 -12.66 7.76 13.00
N VAL A 492 -13.24 7.27 14.10
CA VAL A 492 -13.82 5.92 14.20
C VAL A 492 -15.32 6.01 13.96
N ARG A 493 -15.84 5.25 12.99
CA ARG A 493 -17.28 5.14 12.75
C ARG A 493 -17.86 3.90 13.43
N VAL A 494 -18.90 4.08 14.24
CA VAL A 494 -19.68 3.02 14.89
C VAL A 494 -21.15 3.22 14.52
N ASP A 495 -21.81 2.21 13.95
CA ASP A 495 -23.24 2.21 13.63
C ASP A 495 -23.77 3.47 12.93
N LYS A 496 -23.00 3.94 11.95
CA LYS A 496 -23.23 5.14 11.11
C LYS A 496 -22.89 6.48 11.78
N GLU A 497 -22.58 6.51 13.06
CA GLU A 497 -22.11 7.71 13.76
C GLU A 497 -20.59 7.82 13.70
N ILE A 498 -20.11 9.02 13.37
CA ILE A 498 -18.67 9.31 13.28
C ILE A 498 -18.22 9.88 14.62
N GLY A 499 -17.29 9.19 15.29
CA GLY A 499 -16.67 9.64 16.54
C GLY A 499 -15.66 10.78 16.32
N GLU A 500 -14.99 11.20 17.41
CA GLU A 500 -14.07 12.33 17.37
C GLU A 500 -12.91 12.16 16.38
N TRP A 501 -12.53 13.27 15.75
CA TRP A 501 -11.41 13.35 14.82
C TRP A 501 -10.07 13.52 15.55
N PHE A 502 -9.04 12.78 15.13
CA PHE A 502 -7.70 12.82 15.72
C PHE A 502 -6.59 12.79 14.65
N HIS A 503 -5.48 13.49 14.90
CA HIS A 503 -4.36 13.56 13.97
C HIS A 503 -3.56 12.25 13.95
N THR A 504 -3.26 11.71 12.76
CA THR A 504 -2.48 10.47 12.62
C THR A 504 -1.13 10.72 11.96
N SER A 505 -0.06 10.74 12.76
CA SER A 505 1.34 10.86 12.29
C SER A 505 2.04 9.51 12.13
N VAL A 506 1.60 8.48 12.86
CA VAL A 506 2.16 7.12 12.81
C VAL A 506 1.03 6.11 13.04
N GLY A 507 1.03 5.00 12.30
CA GLY A 507 0.12 3.88 12.57
C GLY A 507 0.76 2.93 13.58
N THR A 508 0.02 2.56 14.64
CA THR A 508 0.41 1.44 15.50
C THR A 508 0.27 0.12 14.72
N ARG A 509 1.33 -0.69 14.69
CA ARG A 509 1.24 -2.08 14.21
C ARG A 509 0.47 -2.89 15.25
N GLN A 510 -0.83 -3.08 15.05
CA GLN A 510 -1.57 -4.11 15.79
C GLN A 510 -1.00 -5.49 15.43
N GLY A 511 -0.69 -6.30 16.46
CA GLY A 511 -0.31 -7.71 16.32
C GLY A 511 1.19 -7.99 16.19
N ASP A 512 2.05 -7.30 16.95
CA ASP A 512 3.45 -7.73 17.08
C ASP A 512 3.52 -9.04 17.89
N PRO A 513 3.90 -10.18 17.28
CA PRO A 513 4.00 -11.45 17.97
C PRO A 513 5.15 -11.52 18.97
N LEU A 514 6.11 -10.58 18.92
CA LEU A 514 7.26 -10.57 19.83
C LEU A 514 6.91 -9.92 21.18
N SER A 515 6.00 -8.95 21.17
CA SER A 515 5.58 -8.19 22.35
C SER A 515 5.11 -9.08 23.53
N PRO A 516 4.25 -10.12 23.35
CA PRO A 516 3.88 -11.01 24.45
C PRO A 516 5.08 -11.77 25.02
N LEU A 517 6.00 -12.23 24.17
CA LEU A 517 7.18 -12.99 24.62
C LEU A 517 8.13 -12.11 25.44
N LEU A 518 8.40 -10.89 24.96
CA LEU A 518 9.23 -9.92 25.66
C LEU A 518 8.60 -9.51 27.00
N PHE A 519 7.29 -9.29 27.01
CA PHE A 519 6.56 -8.99 28.25
C PHE A 519 6.67 -10.14 29.26
N ILE A 520 6.44 -11.39 28.83
CA ILE A 520 6.56 -12.56 29.71
C ILE A 520 7.99 -12.72 30.22
N THR A 521 9.01 -12.56 29.36
CA THR A 521 10.42 -12.67 29.79
C THR A 521 10.78 -11.59 30.80
N TYR A 522 10.29 -10.37 30.60
CA TYR A 522 10.49 -9.27 31.54
C TYR A 522 9.78 -9.50 32.87
N LEU A 523 8.54 -9.98 32.81
CA LEU A 523 7.73 -10.31 33.99
C LEU A 523 8.37 -11.45 34.80
N GLU A 524 8.90 -12.47 34.13
CA GLU A 524 9.61 -13.58 34.78
C GLU A 524 10.81 -13.06 35.59
N ARG A 525 11.58 -12.13 35.01
CA ARG A 525 12.72 -11.51 35.71
C ARG A 525 12.31 -10.72 36.95
N VAL A 526 11.14 -10.08 36.92
CA VAL A 526 10.56 -9.38 38.07
C VAL A 526 10.12 -10.40 39.13
N MET A 527 9.46 -11.48 38.72
CA MET A 527 9.01 -12.53 39.61
C MET A 527 10.18 -13.26 40.30
N ASP A 528 11.24 -13.59 39.57
CA ASP A 528 12.46 -14.22 40.12
C ASP A 528 13.09 -13.39 41.25
N LYS A 529 13.02 -12.06 41.16
CA LYS A 529 13.54 -11.16 42.19
C LYS A 529 12.56 -11.00 43.37
N ALA A 530 11.27 -11.10 43.09
CA ALA A 530 10.20 -10.87 44.05
C ALA A 530 9.86 -12.10 44.92
N ILE A 531 9.91 -13.30 44.37
CA ILE A 531 9.50 -14.53 45.05
C ILE A 531 10.56 -14.97 46.08
N GLN A 532 10.09 -15.48 47.22
CA GLN A 532 10.90 -16.14 48.24
C GLN A 532 10.67 -17.65 48.17
N THR A 533 11.73 -18.45 48.01
CA THR A 533 11.63 -19.91 47.74
C THR A 533 11.33 -20.76 48.99
N ASP A 534 11.36 -20.17 50.17
CA ASP A 534 11.24 -20.80 51.49
C ASP A 534 9.86 -20.62 52.14
N SER A 535 8.89 -20.06 51.42
CA SER A 535 7.51 -19.87 51.88
C SER A 535 6.50 -20.31 50.82
N GLY A 536 5.31 -20.73 51.23
CA GLY A 536 4.24 -21.20 50.36
C GLY A 536 3.38 -22.26 51.02
N ILE A 537 2.54 -22.92 50.25
CA ILE A 537 1.71 -24.04 50.69
C ILE A 537 2.32 -25.34 50.18
N SER A 538 2.50 -26.32 51.06
CA SER A 538 2.98 -27.65 50.65
C SER A 538 1.89 -28.45 49.93
N ILE A 539 2.04 -28.65 48.63
CA ILE A 539 1.17 -29.51 47.82
C ILE A 539 1.98 -30.74 47.43
N SER A 540 1.64 -31.90 48.00
CA SER A 540 2.34 -33.17 47.73
C SER A 540 3.86 -33.10 47.95
N GLY A 541 4.30 -32.38 48.98
CA GLY A 541 5.72 -32.18 49.31
C GLY A 541 6.42 -31.09 48.49
N THR A 542 5.73 -30.44 47.54
CA THR A 542 6.23 -29.28 46.79
C THR A 542 5.66 -27.99 47.36
N LEU A 543 6.51 -27.05 47.73
CA LEU A 543 6.09 -25.75 48.21
C LEU A 543 5.62 -24.86 47.04
N VAL A 544 4.34 -24.52 47.00
CA VAL A 544 3.72 -23.68 45.97
C VAL A 544 3.35 -22.33 46.56
N ASN A 545 3.94 -21.26 46.05
CA ASN A 545 3.72 -19.89 46.56
C ASN A 545 3.23 -18.89 45.51
N ASN A 546 3.20 -19.31 44.24
CA ASN A 546 2.64 -18.53 43.15
C ASN A 546 2.15 -19.44 42.02
N LEU A 547 1.16 -18.98 41.26
CA LEU A 547 0.73 -19.57 39.99
C LEU A 547 0.65 -18.45 38.96
N ARG A 548 1.28 -18.64 37.79
CA ARG A 548 1.45 -17.59 36.79
C ARG A 548 0.88 -18.02 35.45
N PHE A 549 0.04 -17.20 34.85
CA PHE A 549 -0.48 -17.41 33.50
C PHE A 549 -0.51 -16.07 32.74
N ALA A 550 0.39 -15.90 31.78
CA ALA A 550 0.55 -14.64 31.04
C ALA A 550 0.74 -13.43 31.99
N ASP A 551 -0.23 -12.52 32.04
CA ASP A 551 -0.28 -11.35 32.91
C ASP A 551 -0.99 -11.57 34.27
N ASP A 552 -1.62 -12.74 34.46
CA ASP A 552 -2.28 -13.13 35.72
C ASP A 552 -1.32 -13.86 36.67
N ILE A 553 -1.25 -13.39 37.93
CA ILE A 553 -0.29 -13.90 38.92
C ILE A 553 -0.99 -14.18 40.25
N ASN A 554 -1.35 -15.42 40.55
CA ASN A 554 -1.89 -15.76 41.86
C ASN A 554 -0.76 -15.90 42.89
N MET A 555 -0.87 -15.21 44.02
CA MET A 555 0.04 -15.34 45.16
C MET A 555 -0.62 -16.17 46.25
N ILE A 556 0.09 -17.15 46.80
CA ILE A 556 -0.47 -18.20 47.66
C ILE A 556 0.39 -18.36 48.91
N GLN A 557 -0.23 -18.28 50.10
CA GLN A 557 0.44 -18.43 51.39
C GLN A 557 -0.50 -19.06 52.43
N GLU A 558 0.09 -19.68 53.46
CA GLU A 558 -0.64 -20.24 54.61
C GLU A 558 -1.19 -19.14 55.54
N ASP A 559 -0.44 -18.04 55.70
CA ASP A 559 -0.78 -16.93 56.59
C ASP A 559 -0.96 -15.58 55.84
N ARG A 560 -1.86 -14.73 56.37
CA ARG A 560 -2.16 -13.41 55.79
C ARG A 560 -0.97 -12.46 55.85
N ASN A 561 -0.22 -12.46 56.94
CA ASN A 561 0.92 -11.55 57.09
C ASN A 561 2.05 -11.96 56.13
N MET A 562 2.24 -13.26 55.91
CA MET A 562 3.17 -13.77 54.90
C MET A 562 2.71 -13.37 53.48
N LEU A 563 1.42 -13.49 53.19
CA LEU A 563 0.84 -13.06 51.90
C LEU A 563 1.01 -11.56 51.66
N LEU A 564 0.78 -10.73 52.69
CA LEU A 564 0.99 -9.28 52.63
C LEU A 564 2.47 -8.97 52.36
N LYS A 565 3.39 -9.56 53.12
CA LYS A 565 4.84 -9.35 52.97
C LYS A 565 5.34 -9.72 51.56
N GLN A 566 4.86 -10.84 51.03
CA GLN A 566 5.22 -11.28 49.68
C GLN A 566 4.65 -10.35 48.60
N THR A 567 3.43 -9.86 48.79
CA THR A 567 2.77 -8.91 47.86
C THR A 567 3.44 -7.54 47.89
N GLU A 568 3.85 -7.04 49.06
CA GLU A 568 4.60 -5.79 49.21
C GLU A 568 5.98 -5.87 48.57
N ARG A 569 6.64 -7.03 48.70
CA ARG A 569 7.91 -7.30 48.01
C ARG A 569 7.72 -7.29 46.49
N LEU A 570 6.68 -7.98 45.98
CA LEU A 570 6.35 -7.94 44.56
C LEU A 570 6.07 -6.52 44.08
N GLN A 571 5.27 -5.74 44.81
CA GLN A 571 4.99 -4.34 44.49
C GLN A 571 6.28 -3.52 44.42
N THR A 572 7.21 -3.73 45.36
CA THR A 572 8.48 -3.01 45.40
C THR A 572 9.33 -3.31 44.17
N VAL A 573 9.53 -4.60 43.87
CA VAL A 573 10.33 -5.05 42.73
C VAL A 573 9.67 -4.64 41.40
N ALA A 574 8.35 -4.79 41.29
CA ALA A 574 7.59 -4.34 40.13
C ALA A 574 7.73 -2.82 39.91
N THR A 575 7.63 -2.02 40.97
CA THR A 575 7.77 -0.55 40.89
C THR A 575 9.16 -0.14 40.43
N GLN A 576 10.21 -0.81 40.92
CA GLN A 576 11.59 -0.60 40.46
C GLN A 576 11.77 -0.96 38.98
N ALA A 577 11.00 -1.94 38.49
CA ALA A 577 10.93 -2.34 37.09
C ALA A 577 9.92 -1.51 36.27
N GLY A 578 9.35 -0.43 36.81
CA GLY A 578 8.38 0.42 36.11
C GLY A 578 6.97 -0.18 35.94
N LEU A 579 6.69 -1.31 36.58
CA LEU A 579 5.38 -1.97 36.62
C LEU A 579 4.59 -1.57 37.87
N THR A 580 3.26 -1.62 37.77
CA THR A 580 2.34 -1.34 38.87
C THR A 580 1.26 -2.39 38.98
N ILE A 581 0.96 -2.86 40.19
CA ILE A 581 -0.14 -3.80 40.42
C ILE A 581 -1.48 -3.05 40.34
N ASN A 582 -2.44 -3.58 39.58
CA ASN A 582 -3.78 -3.02 39.49
C ASN A 582 -4.59 -3.38 40.75
N THR A 583 -4.59 -2.49 41.72
CA THR A 583 -5.30 -2.70 43.00
C THR A 583 -6.81 -2.88 42.83
N GLY A 584 -7.45 -2.22 41.86
CA GLY A 584 -8.89 -2.34 41.62
C GLY A 584 -9.31 -3.71 41.08
N LYS A 585 -8.41 -4.36 40.34
CA LYS A 585 -8.57 -5.71 39.82
C LYS A 585 -8.02 -6.80 40.76
N THR A 586 -7.25 -6.42 41.77
CA THR A 586 -6.71 -7.36 42.75
C THR A 586 -7.72 -7.75 43.83
N LYS A 587 -7.94 -9.06 43.97
CA LYS A 587 -8.88 -9.67 44.91
C LYS A 587 -8.15 -10.57 45.90
N THR A 588 -8.71 -10.75 47.08
CA THR A 588 -8.22 -11.71 48.09
C THR A 588 -9.33 -12.71 48.38
N LEU A 589 -8.95 -13.98 48.48
CA LEU A 589 -9.81 -15.14 48.68
C LEU A 589 -9.26 -15.97 49.84
N VAL A 590 -10.12 -16.59 50.64
CA VAL A 590 -9.75 -17.41 51.79
C VAL A 590 -10.52 -18.72 51.71
N PHE A 591 -9.81 -19.85 51.76
CA PHE A 591 -10.32 -21.21 51.91
C PHE A 591 -10.28 -21.61 53.40
N GLY A 592 -11.26 -22.41 53.84
CA GLY A 592 -11.27 -23.17 55.12
C GLY A 592 -11.24 -22.41 56.46
N GLY A 593 -11.87 -21.25 56.57
CA GLY A 593 -12.11 -20.59 57.87
C GLY A 593 -13.47 -19.87 57.91
N PRO A 594 -13.96 -19.43 59.10
CA PRO A 594 -15.15 -18.59 59.19
C PRO A 594 -14.96 -17.33 58.33
N ASN A 595 -16.02 -16.79 57.73
CA ASN A 595 -15.99 -15.64 56.81
C ASN A 595 -15.16 -14.46 57.37
N ILE A 596 -13.90 -14.33 56.94
CA ILE A 596 -13.06 -13.16 57.26
C ILE A 596 -13.14 -12.20 56.06
N GLU A 597 -14.03 -11.20 56.15
CA GLU A 597 -14.16 -10.10 55.18
C GLU A 597 -13.05 -9.03 55.31
N GLN A 598 -11.79 -9.41 55.58
CA GLN A 598 -10.73 -8.42 55.79
C GLN A 598 -9.76 -8.31 54.60
N PRO A 599 -9.90 -7.27 53.75
CA PRO A 599 -9.01 -7.06 52.62
C PRO A 599 -7.56 -6.75 53.05
N ILE A 600 -6.64 -6.96 52.11
CA ILE A 600 -5.21 -6.66 52.27
C ILE A 600 -4.94 -5.26 51.70
N LYS A 601 -3.99 -4.53 52.27
CA LYS A 601 -3.61 -3.20 51.77
C LYS A 601 -2.41 -3.33 50.84
N ILE A 602 -2.52 -2.77 49.63
CA ILE A 602 -1.42 -2.67 48.65
C ILE A 602 -1.21 -1.18 48.37
N ALA A 603 0.01 -0.67 48.65
CA ALA A 603 0.35 0.74 48.46
C ALA A 603 -0.63 1.74 49.12
N GLY A 604 -1.18 1.39 50.29
CA GLY A 604 -2.14 2.20 51.05
C GLY A 604 -3.63 1.98 50.69
N ASN A 605 -3.92 1.31 49.57
CA ASN A 605 -5.30 1.05 49.10
C ASN A 605 -5.77 -0.36 49.51
N ARG A 606 -7.03 -0.49 49.95
CA ARG A 606 -7.63 -1.79 50.31
C ARG A 606 -8.01 -2.57 49.05
N THR A 607 -7.69 -3.86 48.98
CA THR A 607 -8.25 -4.77 47.96
C THR A 607 -9.77 -4.89 48.15
N GLY A 608 -10.52 -5.17 47.08
CA GLY A 608 -11.97 -5.36 47.20
C GLY A 608 -12.30 -6.79 47.66
N PRO A 609 -13.33 -7.01 48.50
CA PRO A 609 -13.85 -8.35 48.75
C PRO A 609 -14.42 -8.97 47.46
N VAL A 610 -14.46 -10.30 47.41
CA VAL A 610 -15.18 -11.03 46.36
C VAL A 610 -16.68 -10.89 46.63
N PRO A 611 -17.52 -10.48 45.66
CA PRO A 611 -18.96 -10.39 45.86
C PRO A 611 -19.56 -11.74 46.28
N PRO A 612 -20.50 -11.78 47.25
CA PRO A 612 -21.23 -13.00 47.56
C PRO A 612 -22.10 -13.36 46.34
N GLY A 613 -21.63 -14.29 45.52
CA GLY A 613 -22.27 -14.67 44.26
C GLY A 613 -21.31 -15.16 43.18
N THR A 614 -20.02 -14.81 43.23
CA THR A 614 -19.00 -15.44 42.35
C THR A 614 -18.47 -16.71 42.98
N ARG A 615 -19.32 -17.75 43.09
CA ARG A 615 -18.81 -19.11 42.97
C ARG A 615 -18.25 -19.22 41.56
N SER A 616 -16.93 -19.27 41.45
CA SER A 616 -16.25 -19.59 40.21
C SER A 616 -16.66 -21.01 39.79
N GLU A 617 -17.68 -21.13 38.93
CA GLU A 617 -17.99 -22.38 38.21
C GLU A 617 -16.78 -22.89 37.38
N THR A 618 -15.73 -22.09 37.22
CA THR A 618 -14.52 -22.44 36.48
C THR A 618 -13.45 -23.16 37.30
N MET A 619 -13.41 -23.05 38.64
CA MET A 619 -12.44 -23.81 39.45
C MET A 619 -12.94 -25.17 39.94
N GLU A 620 -14.23 -25.31 40.24
CA GLU A 620 -14.80 -26.61 40.65
C GLU A 620 -14.82 -27.65 39.52
N LYS A 621 -14.84 -27.22 38.25
CA LYS A 621 -14.84 -28.16 37.10
C LYS A 621 -13.47 -28.77 36.78
N HIS A 622 -12.36 -28.26 37.31
CA HIS A 622 -11.02 -28.72 36.91
C HIS A 622 -10.13 -29.23 38.05
N TYR A 623 -10.37 -28.87 39.32
CA TYR A 623 -9.54 -29.37 40.43
C TYR A 623 -10.38 -29.55 41.72
N PRO A 624 -10.93 -30.74 41.99
CA PRO A 624 -11.63 -31.01 43.23
C PRO A 624 -10.59 -31.36 44.30
N ILE A 625 -10.28 -30.44 45.21
CA ILE A 625 -9.44 -30.77 46.37
C ILE A 625 -10.16 -30.27 47.63
N SER A 626 -10.74 -31.23 48.36
CA SER A 626 -11.39 -30.99 49.65
C SER A 626 -10.35 -30.96 50.79
N GLY A 627 -10.56 -30.08 51.78
CA GLY A 627 -9.91 -30.18 53.10
C GLY A 627 -8.88 -29.11 53.52
N TRP A 628 -8.97 -27.86 53.05
CA TRP A 628 -7.91 -26.87 53.30
C TRP A 628 -8.37 -25.52 53.90
N PRO A 629 -7.69 -25.01 54.95
CA PRO A 629 -7.62 -23.57 55.27
C PRO A 629 -6.50 -22.89 54.45
N GLN A 630 -6.80 -21.93 53.56
CA GLN A 630 -5.78 -21.22 52.75
C GLN A 630 -6.18 -19.76 52.47
N ARG A 631 -5.24 -18.89 52.07
CA ARG A 631 -5.54 -17.53 51.59
C ARG A 631 -4.83 -17.28 50.24
N VAL A 632 -5.57 -16.84 49.21
CA VAL A 632 -5.11 -16.59 47.84
C VAL A 632 -5.37 -15.13 47.45
N ILE A 633 -4.41 -14.45 46.82
CA ILE A 633 -4.67 -13.18 46.14
C ILE A 633 -4.73 -13.44 44.62
N ASN A 634 -5.78 -12.96 43.96
CA ASN A 634 -5.97 -12.94 42.52
C ASN A 634 -5.85 -11.50 41.99
N PRO A 635 -4.65 -11.04 41.56
CA PRO A 635 -4.42 -9.77 40.89
C PRO A 635 -4.73 -9.90 39.40
N TRP A 636 -5.91 -9.42 39.00
CA TRP A 636 -6.33 -9.38 37.60
C TRP A 636 -5.65 -8.27 36.76
N ASP A 637 -4.41 -7.87 37.05
CA ASP A 637 -3.53 -7.11 36.10
C ASP A 637 -2.28 -6.60 36.85
N ILE A 638 -1.10 -6.77 36.26
CA ILE A 638 0.04 -5.86 36.45
C ILE A 638 0.10 -4.94 35.23
N VAL A 639 -0.09 -3.63 35.44
CA VAL A 639 -0.16 -2.62 34.39
C VAL A 639 1.13 -1.78 34.37
N ASN A 640 1.55 -1.39 33.16
CA ASN A 640 2.63 -0.43 32.96
C ASN A 640 2.20 0.96 33.46
N ARG A 641 3.13 1.79 33.98
CA ARG A 641 2.86 3.06 34.69
C ARG A 641 2.33 4.24 33.83
N GLU A 642 1.55 3.96 32.78
CA GLU A 642 0.95 4.93 31.86
C GLU A 642 -0.59 4.79 31.76
N SER A 643 -1.32 4.83 32.88
CA SER A 643 -2.76 5.11 32.83
C SER A 643 -3.01 6.61 32.65
#